data_AF-A0AA87AZF6-F1
#
_entry.id   AF-A0AA87AZF6-F1
#
_cell.length_a   1.000
_cell.length_b   1.000
_cell.length_c   1.000
_cell.angle_alpha   90.00
_cell.angle_beta   90.00
_cell.angle_gamma   90.00
#
_symmetry.space_group_name_H-M   'P 1'
#
loop_
_entity.id
_entity.type
_entity.pdbx_description
1 polymer ?
#
loop_
_entity_poly.entity_id
_entity_poly.type
_entity_poly.pdbx_seq_one_letter_code
_entity_poly.pdbx_strand_id
1 'polypeptide(L)'
;MTSVNPQPVAKPEAKKAIDEVLKAKNDEIDARTDLTDEEKVKAKADAKAKADAAKEAIDNATTNAAVEQAKANGTTEVTSVDPEAVAKTEAKKAIDEALKAKNDEIDARTDLTEEEKTAAKADAKAKADAAKAAIDKTTTNVEVDQAKTTGTTEVAAVNPEALVKSAAKKAIDDKLAEQLKVIANTPDATDEEKKAVADKAKQLAEEAKKAIDAAKTNADVKKLQADSEAEIEKTVPLVEAKPNARKAIDEEAKAKKAAIDARTDISDKVKELLKAEVDEIVTQAKKAIDAASSVNELNKIEEAKKSEIKAVEEVRVPAEKVIVADPTKLTNEEKAKVLAAIRSVNPDAKEITQDEKGNVIVVTANGHKQVISVAQVTKTEADLVKENAGNVVNTPVAKTAVADVTKLTEAEKQEIIAKVKAVNPGATVAIDEKGNVIVTNGEGLVFVLPVLDLVIPTDKLTDITANSKVNTPAIRTLVANKGSLTSEEIAKIKAAIKEINPGALVVVDSKGNATVTTKDGKSTTISSDVLVKDAADVKNNGENINLDFDKEVVADINNLTESDKEKGKFKVLGAIREAVELVIDEKGNATVILKDGRIFTILAKNIFEQRKEVTVNLPEKVKVKDVSNLTEIEKEAVKQALITTNPNLKDAKITISNTGEVTIVYPDGQVVVISAENLVVAKKVTSVIVEDNVGTYTKEDKKPMVDYSNDNTSRFNAKKGQRLANTGEDETNTGLAGLGMALLGGLLVVAKRRKEKEE
;
A
#
# COMPACT_ATOMS: atom_id res chain seq x y z
N MET A 1 35.89 125.41 -113.26
CA MET A 1 35.95 124.85 -111.89
C MET A 1 35.65 123.37 -111.95
N THR A 2 36.56 122.53 -111.47
CA THR A 2 36.26 121.10 -111.23
C THR A 2 35.38 120.96 -110.01
N SER A 3 34.37 120.09 -110.05
CA SER A 3 33.59 119.75 -108.86
C SER A 3 34.43 118.84 -107.97
N VAL A 4 34.95 119.39 -106.86
CA VAL A 4 35.64 118.59 -105.84
C VAL A 4 34.57 117.96 -104.96
N ASN A 5 34.33 116.66 -105.13
CA ASN A 5 33.41 115.89 -104.29
C ASN A 5 34.21 115.11 -103.23
N PRO A 6 34.46 115.67 -102.03
CA PRO A 6 35.24 114.99 -101.00
C PRO A 6 34.47 113.78 -100.46
N GLN A 7 34.95 112.57 -100.77
CA GLN A 7 34.45 111.34 -100.16
C GLN A 7 34.86 111.29 -98.67
N PRO A 8 33.92 111.13 -97.73
CA PRO A 8 34.24 111.01 -96.31
C PRO A 8 34.72 109.59 -95.99
N VAL A 9 36.03 109.34 -96.10
CA VAL A 9 36.63 107.99 -95.99
C VAL A 9 36.61 107.42 -94.55
N ALA A 10 36.93 108.25 -93.54
CA ALA A 10 37.17 107.76 -92.18
C ALA A 10 35.95 107.16 -91.46
N LYS A 11 34.73 107.69 -91.71
CA LYS A 11 33.51 107.20 -91.03
C LYS A 11 33.05 105.81 -91.52
N PRO A 12 32.96 105.52 -92.84
CA PRO A 12 32.71 104.17 -93.34
C PRO A 12 33.71 103.13 -92.83
N GLU A 13 35.01 103.46 -92.81
CA GLU A 13 36.06 102.54 -92.33
C GLU A 13 35.93 102.26 -90.82
N ALA A 14 35.70 103.30 -90.02
CA ALA A 14 35.44 103.16 -88.58
C ALA A 14 34.19 102.30 -88.31
N LYS A 15 33.09 102.49 -89.05
CA LYS A 15 31.88 101.67 -88.93
C LYS A 15 32.11 100.21 -89.31
N LYS A 16 32.84 99.95 -90.41
CA LYS A 16 33.20 98.59 -90.85
C LYS A 16 34.02 97.85 -89.77
N ALA A 17 34.94 98.54 -89.09
CA ALA A 17 35.68 97.96 -87.97
C ALA A 17 34.76 97.57 -86.79
N ILE A 18 33.75 98.39 -86.47
CA ILE A 18 32.74 98.04 -85.45
C ILE A 18 31.90 96.82 -85.88
N ASP A 19 31.52 96.71 -87.15
CA ASP A 19 30.79 95.53 -87.66
C ASP A 19 31.65 94.25 -87.64
N GLU A 20 32.94 94.34 -87.94
CA GLU A 20 33.88 93.20 -87.85
C GLU A 20 34.09 92.76 -86.39
N VAL A 21 34.19 93.70 -85.44
CA VAL A 21 34.28 93.41 -84.00
C VAL A 21 32.97 92.83 -83.46
N LEU A 22 31.81 93.37 -83.85
CA LEU A 22 30.50 92.81 -83.48
C LEU A 22 30.34 91.37 -84.00
N LYS A 23 30.78 91.10 -85.24
CA LYS A 23 30.74 89.75 -85.78
C LYS A 23 31.64 88.80 -84.97
N ALA A 24 32.89 89.17 -84.72
CA ALA A 24 33.81 88.36 -83.92
C ALA A 24 33.25 88.07 -82.52
N LYS A 25 32.59 89.04 -81.89
CA LYS A 25 31.96 88.84 -80.56
C LYS A 25 30.72 87.96 -80.61
N ASN A 26 29.90 88.05 -81.66
CA ASN A 26 28.78 87.13 -81.86
C ASN A 26 29.27 85.69 -82.10
N ASP A 27 30.33 85.52 -82.89
CA ASP A 27 30.98 84.22 -83.13
C ASP A 27 31.57 83.64 -81.81
N GLU A 28 32.12 84.48 -80.92
CA GLU A 28 32.58 84.11 -79.56
C GLU A 28 31.43 83.67 -78.64
N ILE A 29 30.32 84.41 -78.63
CA ILE A 29 29.10 84.10 -77.85
C ILE A 29 28.45 82.79 -78.36
N ASP A 30 28.49 82.51 -79.66
CA ASP A 30 28.01 81.24 -80.22
C ASP A 30 28.85 80.04 -79.79
N ALA A 31 30.17 80.20 -79.70
CA ALA A 31 31.10 79.14 -79.31
C ALA A 31 30.97 78.70 -77.83
N ARG A 32 30.37 79.53 -76.96
CA ARG A 32 30.14 79.20 -75.55
C ARG A 32 29.05 78.14 -75.38
N THR A 33 29.40 77.00 -74.77
CA THR A 33 28.50 75.84 -74.57
C THR A 33 27.80 75.83 -73.21
N ASP A 34 28.25 76.69 -72.30
CA ASP A 34 27.70 76.93 -70.96
C ASP A 34 26.44 77.79 -70.99
N LEU A 35 26.35 78.72 -71.95
CA LEU A 35 25.16 79.55 -72.21
C LEU A 35 24.03 78.74 -72.88
N THR A 36 22.79 79.08 -72.58
CA THR A 36 21.61 78.69 -73.38
C THR A 36 21.39 79.62 -74.57
N ASP A 37 20.56 79.18 -75.53
CA ASP A 37 20.22 79.97 -76.72
C ASP A 37 19.53 81.30 -76.36
N GLU A 38 18.70 81.32 -75.31
CA GLU A 38 18.10 82.55 -74.78
C GLU A 38 19.15 83.50 -74.18
N GLU A 39 20.13 82.97 -73.43
CA GLU A 39 21.24 83.75 -72.88
C GLU A 39 22.13 84.32 -74.00
N LYS A 40 22.41 83.53 -75.04
CA LYS A 40 23.12 83.97 -76.26
C LYS A 40 22.38 85.07 -77.00
N VAL A 41 21.07 84.92 -77.24
CA VAL A 41 20.26 85.95 -77.91
C VAL A 41 20.30 87.27 -77.13
N LYS A 42 20.21 87.22 -75.79
CA LYS A 42 20.34 88.40 -74.92
C LYS A 42 21.73 89.03 -75.01
N ALA A 43 22.79 88.24 -74.99
CA ALA A 43 24.17 88.72 -75.09
C ALA A 43 24.47 89.39 -76.45
N LYS A 44 24.05 88.77 -77.56
CA LYS A 44 24.20 89.37 -78.91
C LYS A 44 23.38 90.66 -79.07
N ALA A 45 22.25 90.78 -78.37
CA ALA A 45 21.46 92.02 -78.35
C ALA A 45 22.20 93.17 -77.64
N ASP A 46 22.89 92.92 -76.51
CA ASP A 46 23.74 93.91 -75.83
C ASP A 46 24.96 94.30 -76.70
N ALA A 47 25.66 93.31 -77.28
CA ALA A 47 26.75 93.56 -78.22
C ALA A 47 26.30 94.40 -79.42
N LYS A 48 25.13 94.10 -79.99
CA LYS A 48 24.54 94.90 -81.07
C LYS A 48 24.17 96.31 -80.61
N ALA A 49 23.57 96.49 -79.44
CA ALA A 49 23.22 97.80 -78.92
C ALA A 49 24.46 98.70 -78.72
N LYS A 50 25.55 98.14 -78.17
CA LYS A 50 26.84 98.84 -78.03
C LYS A 50 27.48 99.16 -79.38
N ALA A 51 27.40 98.24 -80.34
CA ALA A 51 27.90 98.47 -81.70
C ALA A 51 27.10 99.55 -82.46
N ASP A 52 25.78 99.59 -82.29
CA ASP A 52 24.94 100.62 -82.90
C ASP A 52 25.16 102.00 -82.25
N ALA A 53 25.27 102.07 -80.92
CA ALA A 53 25.64 103.29 -80.20
C ALA A 53 27.03 103.82 -80.61
N ALA A 54 28.01 102.93 -80.84
CA ALA A 54 29.31 103.31 -81.38
C ALA A 54 29.22 103.88 -82.81
N LYS A 55 28.34 103.33 -83.66
CA LYS A 55 28.09 103.85 -85.03
C LYS A 55 27.42 105.23 -84.99
N GLU A 56 26.51 105.49 -84.06
CA GLU A 56 25.93 106.81 -83.83
C GLU A 56 26.97 107.82 -83.32
N ALA A 57 27.88 107.41 -82.42
CA ALA A 57 28.99 108.25 -81.99
C ALA A 57 29.94 108.61 -83.15
N ILE A 58 30.22 107.65 -84.05
CA ILE A 58 31.00 107.88 -85.29
C ILE A 58 30.27 108.83 -86.25
N ASP A 59 28.94 108.74 -86.39
CA ASP A 59 28.16 109.69 -87.20
C ASP A 59 28.17 111.10 -86.61
N ASN A 60 28.05 111.24 -85.30
CA ASN A 60 28.05 112.53 -84.60
C ASN A 60 29.45 113.18 -84.50
N ALA A 61 30.54 112.40 -84.65
CA ALA A 61 31.91 112.92 -84.59
C ALA A 61 32.21 113.96 -85.69
N THR A 62 32.74 115.13 -85.30
CA THR A 62 33.00 116.26 -86.21
C THR A 62 34.45 116.34 -86.72
N THR A 63 35.36 115.48 -86.22
CA THR A 63 36.78 115.43 -86.62
C THR A 63 37.27 113.99 -86.73
N ASN A 64 38.32 113.75 -87.52
CA ASN A 64 38.90 112.40 -87.67
C ASN A 64 39.43 111.84 -86.34
N ALA A 65 39.95 112.69 -85.44
CA ALA A 65 40.38 112.28 -84.11
C ALA A 65 39.20 111.79 -83.24
N ALA A 66 38.04 112.48 -83.31
CA ALA A 66 36.82 112.05 -82.64
C ALA A 66 36.23 110.77 -83.27
N VAL A 67 36.38 110.55 -84.59
CA VAL A 67 35.99 109.29 -85.25
C VAL A 67 36.84 108.12 -84.76
N GLU A 68 38.16 108.26 -84.70
CA GLU A 68 39.05 107.20 -84.18
C GLU A 68 38.84 106.96 -82.67
N GLN A 69 38.53 108.00 -81.88
CA GLN A 69 38.17 107.82 -80.47
C GLN A 69 36.82 107.10 -80.28
N ALA A 70 35.79 107.48 -81.04
CA ALA A 70 34.48 106.81 -80.99
C ALA A 70 34.58 105.34 -81.42
N LYS A 71 35.40 105.05 -82.44
CA LYS A 71 35.77 103.71 -82.89
C LYS A 71 36.49 102.91 -81.81
N ALA A 72 37.55 103.46 -81.20
CA ALA A 72 38.31 102.77 -80.14
C ALA A 72 37.46 102.46 -78.90
N ASN A 73 36.64 103.42 -78.47
CA ASN A 73 35.68 103.22 -77.38
C ASN A 73 34.65 102.14 -77.77
N GLY A 74 34.06 102.23 -78.96
CA GLY A 74 33.07 101.27 -79.45
C GLY A 74 33.60 99.85 -79.60
N THR A 75 34.84 99.69 -80.09
CA THR A 75 35.53 98.39 -80.10
C THR A 75 35.67 97.84 -78.68
N THR A 76 36.07 98.67 -77.71
CA THR A 76 36.21 98.28 -76.31
C THR A 76 34.88 97.80 -75.72
N GLU A 77 33.82 98.60 -75.84
CA GLU A 77 32.46 98.28 -75.35
C GLU A 77 31.89 96.99 -75.98
N VAL A 78 32.05 96.79 -77.28
CA VAL A 78 31.55 95.57 -77.94
C VAL A 78 32.37 94.35 -77.52
N THR A 79 33.70 94.46 -77.39
CA THR A 79 34.52 93.33 -76.91
C THR A 79 34.27 92.96 -75.45
N SER A 80 33.82 93.90 -74.61
CA SER A 80 33.60 93.69 -73.17
C SER A 80 32.29 92.97 -72.82
N VAL A 81 31.50 92.52 -73.80
CA VAL A 81 30.23 91.81 -73.59
C VAL A 81 30.49 90.35 -73.19
N ASP A 82 30.73 90.11 -71.90
CA ASP A 82 30.86 88.76 -71.35
C ASP A 82 29.60 88.37 -70.56
N PRO A 83 28.71 87.51 -71.10
CA PRO A 83 27.49 87.09 -70.42
C PRO A 83 27.77 86.05 -69.33
N GLU A 84 27.08 86.15 -68.20
CA GLU A 84 27.10 85.09 -67.18
C GLU A 84 26.16 83.95 -67.57
N ALA A 85 26.61 82.70 -67.44
CA ALA A 85 25.79 81.51 -67.68
C ALA A 85 25.03 81.13 -66.40
N VAL A 86 23.73 81.39 -66.38
CA VAL A 86 22.90 81.26 -65.19
C VAL A 86 22.14 79.93 -65.20
N ALA A 87 21.42 79.64 -66.29
CA ALA A 87 20.45 78.54 -66.32
C ALA A 87 21.09 77.17 -66.02
N LYS A 88 22.16 76.80 -66.76
CA LYS A 88 22.88 75.53 -66.53
C LYS A 88 23.57 75.48 -65.16
N THR A 89 24.03 76.62 -64.65
CA THR A 89 24.73 76.73 -63.36
C THR A 89 23.77 76.50 -62.18
N GLU A 90 22.62 77.17 -62.18
CA GLU A 90 21.57 76.96 -61.17
C GLU A 90 20.98 75.55 -61.22
N ALA A 91 20.79 74.99 -62.42
CA ALA A 91 20.33 73.61 -62.59
C ALA A 91 21.29 72.59 -61.97
N LYS A 92 22.60 72.71 -62.22
CA LYS A 92 23.61 71.82 -61.61
C LYS A 92 23.68 72.00 -60.08
N LYS A 93 23.57 73.23 -59.59
CA LYS A 93 23.51 73.52 -58.14
C LYS A 93 22.31 72.85 -57.46
N ALA A 94 21.13 72.88 -58.08
CA ALA A 94 19.94 72.20 -57.56
C ALA A 94 20.13 70.67 -57.48
N ILE A 95 20.88 70.07 -58.42
CA ILE A 95 21.26 68.65 -58.38
C ILE A 95 22.24 68.37 -57.22
N ASP A 96 23.21 69.25 -56.95
CA ASP A 96 24.10 69.11 -55.79
C ASP A 96 23.37 69.25 -54.45
N GLU A 97 22.42 70.18 -54.34
CA GLU A 97 21.60 70.35 -53.14
C GLU A 97 20.68 69.14 -52.90
N ALA A 98 20.09 68.58 -53.97
CA ALA A 98 19.32 67.33 -53.90
C ALA A 98 20.17 66.12 -53.52
N LEU A 99 21.36 65.96 -54.11
CA LEU A 99 22.31 64.89 -53.76
C LEU A 99 22.77 64.98 -52.31
N LYS A 100 23.06 66.20 -51.82
CA LYS A 100 23.43 66.40 -50.42
C LYS A 100 22.28 65.99 -49.50
N ALA A 101 21.08 66.54 -49.71
CA ALA A 101 19.90 66.22 -48.90
C ALA A 101 19.62 64.71 -48.88
N LYS A 102 19.84 64.01 -49.99
CA LYS A 102 19.66 62.56 -50.06
C LYS A 102 20.74 61.75 -49.33
N ASN A 103 21.99 62.20 -49.39
CA ASN A 103 23.06 61.60 -48.59
C ASN A 103 22.82 61.79 -47.09
N ASP A 104 22.34 62.98 -46.68
CA ASP A 104 21.97 63.28 -45.30
C ASP A 104 20.79 62.39 -44.81
N GLU A 105 19.79 62.13 -45.67
CA GLU A 105 18.69 61.17 -45.41
C GLU A 105 19.20 59.72 -45.23
N ILE A 106 20.11 59.28 -46.10
CA ILE A 106 20.72 57.94 -46.03
C ILE A 106 21.61 57.79 -44.78
N ASP A 107 22.30 58.84 -44.35
CA ASP A 107 23.10 58.83 -43.12
C ASP A 107 22.23 58.74 -41.85
N ALA A 108 21.09 59.42 -41.83
CA ALA A 108 20.16 59.41 -40.70
C ALA A 108 19.49 58.04 -40.45
N ARG A 109 19.49 57.14 -41.44
CA ARG A 109 18.93 55.79 -41.30
C ARG A 109 19.79 54.88 -40.41
N THR A 110 19.18 54.34 -39.36
CA THR A 110 19.81 53.46 -38.36
C THR A 110 19.60 51.97 -38.63
N ASP A 111 18.64 51.65 -39.50
CA ASP A 111 18.28 50.29 -39.94
C ASP A 111 19.28 49.71 -40.95
N LEU A 112 19.98 50.58 -41.68
CA LEU A 112 21.06 50.23 -42.61
C LEU A 112 22.40 49.96 -41.90
N THR A 113 23.24 49.14 -42.52
CA THR A 113 24.69 49.06 -42.27
C THR A 113 25.47 50.11 -43.07
N GLU A 114 26.73 50.36 -42.69
CA GLU A 114 27.59 51.32 -43.38
C GLU A 114 27.90 50.88 -44.83
N GLU A 115 27.93 49.57 -45.11
CA GLU A 115 28.04 49.03 -46.46
C GLU A 115 26.78 49.29 -47.30
N GLU A 116 25.58 49.06 -46.74
CA GLU A 116 24.29 49.38 -47.40
C GLU A 116 24.18 50.90 -47.68
N LYS A 117 24.58 51.76 -46.73
CA LYS A 117 24.66 53.22 -46.93
C LYS A 117 25.66 53.59 -48.04
N THR A 118 26.84 53.00 -48.04
CA THR A 118 27.89 53.30 -49.03
C THR A 118 27.41 52.98 -50.45
N ALA A 119 26.73 51.85 -50.64
CA ALA A 119 26.13 51.50 -51.92
C ALA A 119 25.03 52.50 -52.34
N ALA A 120 24.15 52.88 -51.41
CA ALA A 120 23.06 53.83 -51.69
C ALA A 120 23.57 55.23 -52.10
N LYS A 121 24.60 55.76 -51.40
CA LYS A 121 25.21 57.05 -51.77
C LYS A 121 25.94 57.00 -53.11
N ALA A 122 26.54 55.87 -53.46
CA ALA A 122 27.17 55.68 -54.77
C ALA A 122 26.13 55.71 -55.91
N ASP A 123 24.97 55.09 -55.72
CA ASP A 123 23.84 55.15 -56.67
C ASP A 123 23.25 56.56 -56.79
N ALA A 124 23.00 57.25 -55.66
CA ALA A 124 22.55 58.65 -55.66
C ALA A 124 23.54 59.57 -56.39
N LYS A 125 24.85 59.39 -56.15
CA LYS A 125 25.89 60.13 -56.89
C LYS A 125 25.89 59.81 -58.38
N ALA A 126 25.76 58.54 -58.78
CA ALA A 126 25.73 58.15 -60.19
C ALA A 126 24.56 58.81 -60.95
N LYS A 127 23.37 58.87 -60.32
CA LYS A 127 22.21 59.59 -60.87
C LYS A 127 22.45 61.11 -60.96
N ALA A 128 23.03 61.71 -59.92
CA ALA A 128 23.36 63.13 -59.92
C ALA A 128 24.39 63.51 -61.00
N ASP A 129 25.45 62.70 -61.17
CA ASP A 129 26.45 62.91 -62.22
C ASP A 129 25.84 62.75 -63.62
N ALA A 130 24.97 61.77 -63.82
CA ALA A 130 24.23 61.56 -65.07
C ALA A 130 23.30 62.75 -65.40
N ALA A 131 22.59 63.30 -64.40
CA ALA A 131 21.74 64.47 -64.57
C ALA A 131 22.54 65.73 -64.96
N LYS A 132 23.71 65.97 -64.36
CA LYS A 132 24.60 67.08 -64.77
C LYS A 132 25.09 66.90 -66.21
N ALA A 133 25.46 65.68 -66.60
CA ALA A 133 25.87 65.33 -67.96
C ALA A 133 24.70 65.35 -68.98
N ALA A 134 23.44 65.43 -68.53
CA ALA A 134 22.29 65.77 -69.36
C ALA A 134 22.12 67.29 -69.50
N ILE A 135 22.18 68.04 -68.39
CA ILE A 135 22.11 69.51 -68.37
C ILE A 135 23.18 70.13 -69.30
N ASP A 136 24.41 69.59 -69.32
CA ASP A 136 25.47 70.06 -70.22
C ASP A 136 25.09 70.02 -71.71
N LYS A 137 24.28 69.03 -72.13
CA LYS A 137 23.92 68.77 -73.54
C LYS A 137 22.71 69.56 -74.04
N THR A 138 21.97 70.21 -73.14
CA THR A 138 20.80 71.04 -73.48
C THR A 138 21.22 72.32 -74.20
N THR A 139 20.30 72.94 -74.95
CA THR A 139 20.56 74.25 -75.60
C THR A 139 19.60 75.33 -75.14
N THR A 140 18.36 74.99 -74.79
CA THR A 140 17.32 75.94 -74.35
C THR A 140 17.08 75.89 -72.84
N ASN A 141 16.59 77.00 -72.28
CA ASN A 141 16.20 77.07 -70.86
C ASN A 141 15.14 76.01 -70.48
N VAL A 142 14.22 75.68 -71.39
CA VAL A 142 13.15 74.68 -71.15
C VAL A 142 13.74 73.28 -70.98
N GLU A 143 14.71 72.91 -71.81
CA GLU A 143 15.42 71.62 -71.69
C GLU A 143 16.27 71.57 -70.40
N VAL A 144 16.89 72.69 -70.01
CA VAL A 144 17.64 72.81 -68.74
C VAL A 144 16.73 72.53 -67.54
N ASP A 145 15.56 73.18 -67.47
CA ASP A 145 14.61 72.98 -66.36
C ASP A 145 13.98 71.57 -66.38
N GLN A 146 13.78 70.97 -67.56
CA GLN A 146 13.34 69.57 -67.66
C GLN A 146 14.42 68.60 -67.15
N ALA A 147 15.68 68.74 -67.60
CA ALA A 147 16.79 67.89 -67.17
C ALA A 147 17.08 68.02 -65.66
N LYS A 148 17.00 69.25 -65.13
CA LYS A 148 17.01 69.56 -63.69
C LYS A 148 15.90 68.83 -62.94
N THR A 149 14.65 68.92 -63.41
CA THR A 149 13.48 68.31 -62.76
C THR A 149 13.56 66.78 -62.76
N THR A 150 13.95 66.17 -63.89
CA THR A 150 14.19 64.73 -63.96
C THR A 150 15.31 64.31 -63.01
N GLY A 151 16.46 64.99 -63.05
CA GLY A 151 17.60 64.66 -62.21
C GLY A 151 17.36 64.78 -60.70
N THR A 152 16.67 65.84 -60.25
CA THR A 152 16.31 65.96 -58.82
C THR A 152 15.33 64.86 -58.41
N THR A 153 14.41 64.46 -59.29
CA THR A 153 13.46 63.36 -59.03
C THR A 153 14.18 62.01 -58.95
N GLU A 154 15.09 61.71 -59.89
CA GLU A 154 15.86 60.46 -59.90
C GLU A 154 16.77 60.33 -58.66
N VAL A 155 17.45 61.41 -58.26
CA VAL A 155 18.26 61.44 -57.03
C VAL A 155 17.37 61.27 -55.79
N ALA A 156 16.22 61.95 -55.72
CA ALA A 156 15.28 61.82 -54.60
C ALA A 156 14.71 60.40 -54.44
N ALA A 157 14.57 59.65 -55.54
CA ALA A 157 13.99 58.31 -55.59
C ALA A 157 14.91 57.18 -55.04
N VAL A 158 16.19 57.46 -54.72
CA VAL A 158 17.12 56.44 -54.19
C VAL A 158 16.75 56.03 -52.77
N ASN A 159 16.09 54.87 -52.62
CA ASN A 159 15.71 54.35 -51.31
C ASN A 159 16.26 52.93 -51.09
N PRO A 160 17.33 52.74 -50.30
CA PRO A 160 17.88 51.41 -50.04
C PRO A 160 16.97 50.57 -49.12
N GLU A 161 16.96 49.26 -49.36
CA GLU A 161 16.31 48.30 -48.45
C GLU A 161 17.29 47.90 -47.34
N ALA A 162 16.80 47.79 -46.11
CA ALA A 162 17.60 47.32 -44.97
C ALA A 162 17.45 45.80 -44.82
N LEU A 163 18.42 45.06 -45.37
CA LEU A 163 18.34 43.61 -45.51
C LEU A 163 19.14 42.88 -44.44
N VAL A 164 20.31 43.42 -44.05
CA VAL A 164 21.25 42.67 -43.20
C VAL A 164 20.79 42.60 -41.74
N LYS A 165 20.39 43.73 -41.13
CA LYS A 165 19.85 43.73 -39.76
C LYS A 165 18.52 42.99 -39.64
N SER A 166 17.64 43.12 -40.64
CA SER A 166 16.30 42.51 -40.63
C SER A 166 16.38 40.99 -40.76
N ALA A 167 17.21 40.46 -41.66
CA ALA A 167 17.45 39.03 -41.79
C ALA A 167 18.07 38.42 -40.52
N ALA A 168 19.06 39.09 -39.92
CA ALA A 168 19.71 38.61 -38.69
C ALA A 168 18.74 38.53 -37.50
N LYS A 169 17.88 39.54 -37.30
CA LYS A 169 16.83 39.47 -36.26
C LYS A 169 15.85 38.33 -36.50
N LYS A 170 15.45 38.09 -37.76
CA LYS A 170 14.56 36.97 -38.09
C LYS A 170 15.20 35.62 -37.74
N ALA A 171 16.49 35.44 -37.99
CA ALA A 171 17.20 34.22 -37.62
C ALA A 171 17.23 33.99 -36.10
N ILE A 172 17.40 35.05 -35.31
CA ILE A 172 17.27 34.99 -33.83
C ILE A 172 15.86 34.59 -33.39
N ASP A 173 14.81 35.13 -34.01
CA ASP A 173 13.41 34.75 -33.72
C ASP A 173 13.10 33.30 -34.14
N ASP A 174 13.58 32.85 -35.30
CA ASP A 174 13.47 31.47 -35.76
C ASP A 174 14.18 30.50 -34.78
N LYS A 175 15.40 30.85 -34.33
CA LYS A 175 16.19 30.05 -33.40
C LYS A 175 15.57 30.00 -32.00
N LEU A 176 15.04 31.12 -31.51
CA LEU A 176 14.26 31.16 -30.27
C LEU A 176 13.01 30.26 -30.37
N ALA A 177 12.29 30.30 -31.49
CA ALA A 177 11.11 29.48 -31.73
C ALA A 177 11.44 27.97 -31.90
N GLU A 178 12.67 27.62 -32.26
CA GLU A 178 13.20 26.25 -32.17
C GLU A 178 13.52 25.88 -30.71
N GLN A 179 14.33 26.67 -30.02
CA GLN A 179 14.78 26.38 -28.65
C GLN A 179 13.61 26.27 -27.66
N LEU A 180 12.58 27.12 -27.78
CA LEU A 180 11.38 27.03 -26.95
C LEU A 180 10.62 25.71 -27.13
N LYS A 181 10.68 25.06 -28.31
CA LYS A 181 10.13 23.72 -28.52
C LYS A 181 11.00 22.64 -27.86
N VAL A 182 12.32 22.79 -27.88
CA VAL A 182 13.24 21.87 -27.17
C VAL A 182 13.00 21.94 -25.66
N ILE A 183 12.90 23.15 -25.10
CA ILE A 183 12.58 23.38 -23.68
C ILE A 183 11.22 22.78 -23.32
N ALA A 184 10.16 23.08 -24.08
CA ALA A 184 8.82 22.57 -23.82
C ALA A 184 8.75 21.03 -23.83
N ASN A 185 9.42 20.39 -24.80
CA ASN A 185 9.47 18.94 -24.96
C ASN A 185 10.57 18.25 -24.13
N THR A 186 11.31 18.98 -23.28
CA THR A 186 12.32 18.36 -22.40
C THR A 186 11.63 17.36 -21.46
N PRO A 187 12.02 16.06 -21.48
CA PRO A 187 11.41 15.03 -20.64
C PRO A 187 11.80 15.21 -19.18
N ASP A 188 10.97 14.68 -18.28
CA ASP A 188 11.08 14.76 -16.81
C ASP A 188 11.16 16.15 -16.16
N ALA A 189 11.40 17.23 -16.92
CA ALA A 189 11.37 18.61 -16.44
C ALA A 189 9.94 19.09 -16.12
N THR A 190 9.81 19.79 -14.99
CA THR A 190 8.62 20.51 -14.53
C THR A 190 8.37 21.80 -15.30
N ASP A 191 7.15 22.34 -15.17
CA ASP A 191 6.78 23.63 -15.75
C ASP A 191 7.61 24.79 -15.16
N GLU A 192 8.03 24.71 -13.89
CA GLU A 192 8.94 25.70 -13.29
C GLU A 192 10.36 25.65 -13.89
N GLU A 193 10.96 24.45 -13.98
CA GLU A 193 12.29 24.23 -14.61
C GLU A 193 12.28 24.71 -16.07
N LYS A 194 11.20 24.40 -16.82
CA LYS A 194 11.01 24.85 -18.21
C LYS A 194 10.81 26.36 -18.33
N LYS A 195 9.96 26.96 -17.48
CA LYS A 195 9.65 28.39 -17.53
C LYS A 195 10.89 29.26 -17.27
N ALA A 196 11.68 28.93 -16.25
CA ALA A 196 12.89 29.69 -15.91
C ALA A 196 13.87 29.78 -17.09
N VAL A 197 14.06 28.66 -17.80
CA VAL A 197 14.95 28.60 -18.98
C VAL A 197 14.32 29.24 -20.21
N ALA A 198 13.02 29.04 -20.44
CA ALA A 198 12.29 29.67 -21.55
C ALA A 198 12.28 31.20 -21.45
N ASP A 199 12.19 31.77 -20.25
CA ASP A 199 12.26 33.21 -20.05
C ASP A 199 13.68 33.76 -20.21
N LYS A 200 14.71 33.02 -19.78
CA LYS A 200 16.12 33.35 -20.09
C LYS A 200 16.41 33.33 -21.59
N ALA A 201 15.89 32.36 -22.33
CA ALA A 201 16.06 32.26 -23.79
C ALA A 201 15.49 33.51 -24.50
N LYS A 202 14.29 33.97 -24.09
CA LYS A 202 13.67 35.20 -24.60
C LYS A 202 14.51 36.44 -24.26
N GLN A 203 15.04 36.53 -23.04
CA GLN A 203 15.90 37.65 -22.64
C GLN A 203 17.13 37.76 -23.56
N LEU A 204 17.85 36.64 -23.78
CA LEU A 204 19.00 36.60 -24.67
C LEU A 204 18.66 37.03 -26.11
N ALA A 205 17.52 36.58 -26.63
CA ALA A 205 17.05 36.99 -27.97
C ALA A 205 16.75 38.50 -28.06
N GLU A 206 16.15 39.09 -27.03
CA GLU A 206 15.87 40.54 -26.98
C GLU A 206 17.12 41.40 -26.72
N GLU A 207 18.14 40.85 -26.06
CA GLU A 207 19.46 41.48 -25.93
C GLU A 207 20.24 41.40 -27.26
N ALA A 208 20.20 40.25 -27.95
CA ALA A 208 20.79 40.07 -29.28
C ALA A 208 20.20 41.02 -30.33
N LYS A 209 18.88 41.19 -30.38
CA LYS A 209 18.21 42.14 -31.30
C LYS A 209 18.69 43.58 -31.10
N LYS A 210 18.87 44.02 -29.85
CA LYS A 210 19.39 45.36 -29.51
C LYS A 210 20.86 45.53 -29.90
N ALA A 211 21.67 44.48 -29.76
CA ALA A 211 23.05 44.48 -30.25
C ALA A 211 23.11 44.58 -31.78
N ILE A 212 22.24 43.85 -32.50
CA ILE A 212 22.10 43.93 -33.96
C ILE A 212 21.64 45.33 -34.41
N ASP A 213 20.74 45.99 -33.68
CA ASP A 213 20.37 47.39 -33.95
C ASP A 213 21.57 48.35 -33.83
N ALA A 214 22.37 48.19 -32.78
CA ALA A 214 23.57 49.02 -32.53
C ALA A 214 24.75 48.71 -33.46
N ALA A 215 24.76 47.56 -34.13
CA ALA A 215 25.82 47.14 -35.04
C ALA A 215 25.92 48.07 -36.27
N LYS A 216 27.15 48.25 -36.79
CA LYS A 216 27.44 49.15 -37.91
C LYS A 216 27.77 48.41 -39.19
N THR A 217 28.58 47.36 -39.12
CA THR A 217 29.02 46.62 -40.32
C THR A 217 28.25 45.32 -40.52
N ASN A 218 28.25 44.81 -41.75
CA ASN A 218 27.72 43.48 -42.08
C ASN A 218 28.46 42.37 -41.31
N ALA A 219 29.75 42.57 -40.99
CA ALA A 219 30.54 41.63 -40.22
C ALA A 219 30.11 41.58 -38.75
N ASP A 220 29.84 42.74 -38.13
CA ASP A 220 29.36 42.83 -36.74
C ASP A 220 27.99 42.15 -36.59
N VAL A 221 27.05 42.46 -37.49
CA VAL A 221 25.70 41.85 -37.48
C VAL A 221 25.78 40.33 -37.58
N LYS A 222 26.58 39.82 -38.53
CA LYS A 222 26.76 38.37 -38.74
C LYS A 222 27.42 37.67 -37.56
N LYS A 223 28.40 38.33 -36.90
CA LYS A 223 29.04 37.81 -35.69
C LYS A 223 28.06 37.76 -34.52
N LEU A 224 27.35 38.86 -34.26
CA LEU A 224 26.35 38.95 -33.20
C LEU A 224 25.23 37.93 -33.37
N GLN A 225 24.76 37.70 -34.61
CA GLN A 225 23.81 36.65 -34.92
C GLN A 225 24.36 35.27 -34.48
N ALA A 226 25.53 34.87 -34.99
CA ALA A 226 26.09 33.54 -34.72
C ALA A 226 26.43 33.30 -33.23
N ASP A 227 26.99 34.30 -32.55
CA ASP A 227 27.26 34.23 -31.11
C ASP A 227 25.96 34.03 -30.30
N SER A 228 24.91 34.78 -30.66
CA SER A 228 23.63 34.77 -29.94
C SER A 228 22.81 33.49 -30.21
N GLU A 229 22.79 33.00 -31.46
CA GLU A 229 22.19 31.69 -31.79
C GLU A 229 22.83 30.58 -30.95
N ALA A 230 24.16 30.61 -30.81
CA ALA A 230 24.92 29.65 -30.01
C ALA A 230 24.81 29.86 -28.49
N GLU A 231 24.35 31.02 -27.99
CA GLU A 231 24.05 31.20 -26.56
C GLU A 231 22.60 30.80 -26.23
N ILE A 232 21.64 31.11 -27.10
CA ILE A 232 20.25 30.63 -27.01
C ILE A 232 20.21 29.10 -27.04
N GLU A 233 20.97 28.43 -27.92
CA GLU A 233 21.01 26.96 -27.99
C GLU A 233 21.45 26.29 -26.67
N LYS A 234 22.27 26.97 -25.86
CA LYS A 234 22.75 26.47 -24.56
C LYS A 234 21.69 26.58 -23.44
N THR A 235 20.55 27.24 -23.66
CA THR A 235 19.50 27.33 -22.63
C THR A 235 18.63 26.07 -22.61
N VAL A 236 19.04 25.09 -21.81
CA VAL A 236 18.32 23.83 -21.58
C VAL A 236 17.88 23.69 -20.10
N PRO A 237 16.74 23.05 -19.79
CA PRO A 237 16.34 22.78 -18.41
C PRO A 237 17.33 21.87 -17.69
N LEU A 238 17.68 22.23 -16.46
CA LEU A 238 18.23 21.29 -15.49
C LEU A 238 17.07 20.40 -15.00
N VAL A 239 17.23 19.07 -15.07
CA VAL A 239 16.16 18.10 -14.81
C VAL A 239 16.44 17.38 -13.50
N GLU A 240 15.92 17.90 -12.40
CA GLU A 240 16.21 17.39 -11.05
C GLU A 240 14.94 17.00 -10.28
N ALA A 241 13.83 17.72 -10.45
CA ALA A 241 12.64 17.53 -9.61
C ALA A 241 12.05 16.11 -9.66
N LYS A 242 11.73 15.59 -10.86
CA LYS A 242 11.18 14.23 -11.01
C LYS A 242 12.19 13.12 -10.69
N PRO A 243 13.45 13.15 -11.15
CA PRO A 243 14.46 12.16 -10.76
C PRO A 243 14.65 12.06 -9.24
N ASN A 244 14.69 13.19 -8.52
CA ASN A 244 14.82 13.20 -7.07
C ASN A 244 13.57 12.63 -6.37
N ALA A 245 12.36 12.97 -6.82
CA ALA A 245 11.12 12.41 -6.27
C ALA A 245 11.03 10.88 -6.48
N ARG A 246 11.40 10.37 -7.67
CA ARG A 246 11.46 8.91 -7.92
C ARG A 246 12.46 8.23 -6.97
N LYS A 247 13.63 8.83 -6.75
CA LYS A 247 14.68 8.32 -5.84
C LYS A 247 14.22 8.33 -4.38
N ALA A 248 13.51 9.36 -3.93
CA ALA A 248 13.00 9.45 -2.57
C ALA A 248 11.96 8.35 -2.27
N ILE A 249 11.11 8.02 -3.24
CA ILE A 249 10.19 6.88 -3.18
C ILE A 249 10.94 5.54 -3.15
N ASP A 250 11.99 5.37 -3.96
CA ASP A 250 12.74 4.10 -4.02
C ASP A 250 13.54 3.81 -2.73
N GLU A 251 14.14 4.83 -2.10
CA GLU A 251 14.82 4.65 -0.81
C GLU A 251 13.84 4.39 0.35
N GLU A 252 12.65 5.01 0.35
CA GLU A 252 11.59 4.71 1.33
C GLU A 252 11.05 3.27 1.16
N ALA A 253 10.80 2.84 -0.09
CA ALA A 253 10.39 1.48 -0.39
C ALA A 253 11.43 0.45 0.05
N LYS A 254 12.70 0.70 -0.23
CA LYS A 254 13.84 -0.11 0.21
C LYS A 254 13.93 -0.20 1.73
N ALA A 255 13.74 0.92 2.46
CA ALA A 255 13.70 0.93 3.92
C ALA A 255 12.53 0.09 4.46
N LYS A 256 11.32 0.25 3.90
CA LYS A 256 10.14 -0.55 4.29
C LYS A 256 10.33 -2.05 4.01
N LYS A 257 10.87 -2.42 2.84
CA LYS A 257 11.17 -3.82 2.52
C LYS A 257 12.21 -4.43 3.46
N ALA A 258 13.25 -3.68 3.84
CA ALA A 258 14.22 -4.12 4.84
C ALA A 258 13.59 -4.33 6.23
N ALA A 259 12.63 -3.48 6.63
CA ALA A 259 11.86 -3.69 7.85
C ALA A 259 10.96 -4.94 7.79
N ILE A 260 10.32 -5.20 6.64
CA ILE A 260 9.55 -6.44 6.39
C ILE A 260 10.47 -7.68 6.42
N ASP A 261 11.68 -7.60 5.88
CA ASP A 261 12.68 -8.68 5.94
C ASP A 261 13.14 -8.99 7.36
N ALA A 262 13.39 -7.96 8.16
CA ALA A 262 13.87 -8.08 9.54
C ALA A 262 12.82 -8.67 10.52
N ARG A 263 11.53 -8.66 10.17
CA ARG A 263 10.47 -9.22 11.02
C ARG A 263 10.60 -10.73 11.19
N THR A 264 10.50 -11.19 12.43
CA THR A 264 10.54 -12.62 12.81
C THR A 264 9.16 -13.17 13.17
N ASP A 265 8.12 -12.31 13.18
CA ASP A 265 6.76 -12.65 13.59
C ASP A 265 5.84 -13.12 12.44
N ILE A 266 6.31 -13.03 11.19
CA ILE A 266 5.57 -13.41 9.97
C ILE A 266 6.41 -14.35 9.08
N SER A 267 5.74 -15.26 8.36
CA SER A 267 6.41 -16.15 7.40
C SER A 267 6.90 -15.42 6.14
N ASP A 268 7.88 -16.00 5.45
CA ASP A 268 8.43 -15.43 4.20
C ASP A 268 7.37 -15.25 3.11
N LYS A 269 6.31 -16.07 3.09
CA LYS A 269 5.17 -15.90 2.16
C LYS A 269 4.39 -14.60 2.41
N VAL A 270 4.27 -14.17 3.67
CA VAL A 270 3.68 -12.87 4.03
C VAL A 270 4.63 -11.74 3.65
N LYS A 271 5.93 -11.91 3.88
CA LYS A 271 6.95 -10.94 3.46
C LYS A 271 6.92 -10.70 1.95
N GLU A 272 6.80 -11.76 1.13
CA GLU A 272 6.64 -11.63 -0.32
C GLU A 272 5.42 -10.77 -0.70
N LEU A 273 4.25 -11.04 -0.08
CA LEU A 273 3.01 -10.31 -0.37
C LEU A 273 3.12 -8.83 0.02
N LEU A 274 3.63 -8.51 1.21
CA LEU A 274 3.82 -7.12 1.65
C LEU A 274 4.87 -6.38 0.79
N LYS A 275 5.93 -7.05 0.32
CA LYS A 275 6.89 -6.44 -0.61
C LYS A 275 6.26 -6.15 -1.98
N ALA A 276 5.39 -7.03 -2.47
CA ALA A 276 4.66 -6.81 -3.71
C ALA A 276 3.67 -5.63 -3.61
N GLU A 277 3.02 -5.45 -2.45
CA GLU A 277 2.18 -4.28 -2.17
C GLU A 277 2.99 -2.98 -2.16
N VAL A 278 4.20 -2.98 -1.57
CA VAL A 278 5.15 -1.85 -1.67
C VAL A 278 5.53 -1.58 -3.14
N ASP A 279 5.80 -2.61 -3.94
CA ASP A 279 6.13 -2.45 -5.37
C ASP A 279 4.96 -1.89 -6.20
N GLU A 280 3.72 -2.24 -5.87
CA GLU A 280 2.56 -1.62 -6.52
C GLU A 280 2.45 -0.14 -6.16
N ILE A 281 2.58 0.22 -4.87
CA ILE A 281 2.54 1.62 -4.42
C ILE A 281 3.67 2.44 -5.07
N VAL A 282 4.89 1.89 -5.17
CA VAL A 282 6.01 2.51 -5.91
C VAL A 282 5.68 2.70 -7.39
N THR A 283 5.06 1.71 -8.03
CA THR A 283 4.64 1.78 -9.44
C THR A 283 3.58 2.86 -9.66
N GLN A 284 2.59 2.95 -8.76
CA GLN A 284 1.59 4.02 -8.77
C GLN A 284 2.21 5.40 -8.52
N ALA A 285 3.17 5.49 -7.57
CA ALA A 285 3.87 6.73 -7.22
C ALA A 285 4.70 7.27 -8.38
N LYS A 286 5.49 6.40 -9.05
CA LYS A 286 6.28 6.76 -10.24
C LYS A 286 5.37 7.26 -11.36
N LYS A 287 4.29 6.53 -11.67
CA LYS A 287 3.28 6.97 -12.66
C LYS A 287 2.65 8.33 -12.34
N ALA A 288 2.45 8.65 -11.05
CA ALA A 288 1.94 9.96 -10.62
C ALA A 288 3.01 11.06 -10.75
N ILE A 289 4.26 10.80 -10.35
CA ILE A 289 5.41 11.69 -10.55
C ILE A 289 5.60 12.02 -12.04
N ASP A 290 5.50 11.01 -12.90
CA ASP A 290 5.63 11.17 -14.36
C ASP A 290 4.55 12.12 -14.92
N ALA A 291 3.32 12.04 -14.38
CA ALA A 291 2.17 12.83 -14.82
C ALA A 291 2.08 14.25 -14.20
N ALA A 292 2.69 14.50 -13.04
CA ALA A 292 2.72 15.83 -12.40
C ALA A 292 3.41 16.86 -13.29
N SER A 293 2.97 18.13 -13.27
CA SER A 293 3.63 19.21 -14.03
C SER A 293 4.45 20.14 -13.14
N SER A 294 4.06 20.28 -11.87
CA SER A 294 4.68 21.22 -10.92
C SER A 294 5.42 20.57 -9.75
N VAL A 295 6.42 21.27 -9.20
CA VAL A 295 7.12 20.84 -7.97
C VAL A 295 6.17 20.68 -6.76
N ASN A 296 5.10 21.50 -6.70
CA ASN A 296 4.09 21.44 -5.65
C ASN A 296 3.23 20.15 -5.71
N GLU A 297 2.98 19.63 -6.90
CA GLU A 297 2.32 18.32 -7.07
C GLU A 297 3.26 17.17 -6.71
N LEU A 298 4.52 17.24 -7.14
CA LEU A 298 5.53 16.24 -6.79
C LEU A 298 5.67 16.07 -5.28
N ASN A 299 5.81 17.16 -4.53
CA ASN A 299 5.90 17.12 -3.07
C ASN A 299 4.67 16.46 -2.40
N LYS A 300 3.46 16.71 -2.92
CA LYS A 300 2.22 16.10 -2.41
C LYS A 300 2.15 14.60 -2.73
N ILE A 301 2.55 14.20 -3.94
CA ILE A 301 2.61 12.80 -4.35
C ILE A 301 3.65 12.05 -3.51
N GLU A 302 4.83 12.65 -3.32
CA GLU A 302 5.93 12.07 -2.55
C GLU A 302 5.54 11.82 -1.10
N GLU A 303 5.03 12.83 -0.38
CA GLU A 303 4.66 12.66 1.04
C GLU A 303 3.45 11.73 1.24
N ALA A 304 2.47 11.76 0.33
CA ALA A 304 1.36 10.81 0.37
C ALA A 304 1.85 9.37 0.15
N LYS A 305 2.67 9.13 -0.89
CA LYS A 305 3.14 7.78 -1.24
C LYS A 305 4.20 7.23 -0.30
N LYS A 306 5.07 8.06 0.29
CA LYS A 306 5.90 7.64 1.44
C LYS A 306 5.06 7.18 2.63
N SER A 307 3.97 7.91 2.92
CA SER A 307 3.06 7.56 4.01
C SER A 307 2.33 6.23 3.75
N GLU A 308 1.86 6.01 2.51
CA GLU A 308 1.30 4.71 2.10
C GLU A 308 2.33 3.57 2.21
N ILE A 309 3.57 3.76 1.74
CA ILE A 309 4.64 2.76 1.85
C ILE A 309 4.92 2.41 3.32
N LYS A 310 5.08 3.42 4.19
CA LYS A 310 5.28 3.23 5.64
C LYS A 310 4.17 2.41 6.28
N ALA A 311 2.94 2.58 5.81
CA ALA A 311 1.72 1.99 6.35
C ALA A 311 1.30 0.65 5.69
N VAL A 312 2.16 0.00 4.89
CA VAL A 312 1.96 -1.40 4.44
C VAL A 312 2.17 -2.37 5.60
N GLU A 313 1.17 -3.18 5.94
CA GLU A 313 1.21 -4.16 7.02
C GLU A 313 0.16 -5.26 6.79
N GLU A 314 0.34 -6.44 7.36
CA GLU A 314 -0.56 -7.58 7.15
C GLU A 314 -1.90 -7.43 7.87
N VAL A 315 -2.99 -7.82 7.21
CA VAL A 315 -4.28 -8.00 7.88
C VAL A 315 -4.31 -9.32 8.63
N ARG A 316 -4.70 -9.24 9.90
CA ARG A 316 -4.71 -10.33 10.88
C ARG A 316 -6.12 -10.88 11.08
N VAL A 317 -6.21 -12.15 11.50
CA VAL A 317 -7.47 -12.88 11.73
C VAL A 317 -7.47 -13.50 13.13
N PRO A 318 -8.56 -13.48 13.92
CA PRO A 318 -8.61 -14.22 15.18
C PRO A 318 -8.55 -15.74 14.92
N ALA A 319 -7.82 -16.48 15.74
CA ALA A 319 -7.71 -17.94 15.61
C ALA A 319 -9.03 -18.68 15.94
N GLU A 320 -9.77 -18.19 16.94
CA GLU A 320 -11.10 -18.70 17.31
C GLU A 320 -12.17 -18.04 16.43
N LYS A 321 -12.93 -18.85 15.68
CA LYS A 321 -14.03 -18.36 14.84
C LYS A 321 -15.29 -18.09 15.65
N VAL A 322 -16.07 -17.09 15.24
CA VAL A 322 -17.37 -16.78 15.85
C VAL A 322 -18.39 -17.88 15.51
N ILE A 323 -19.06 -18.42 16.53
CA ILE A 323 -20.16 -19.37 16.32
C ILE A 323 -21.40 -18.61 15.83
N VAL A 324 -21.98 -19.06 14.72
CA VAL A 324 -23.16 -18.49 14.06
C VAL A 324 -24.15 -19.59 13.68
N ALA A 325 -25.43 -19.25 13.53
CA ALA A 325 -26.47 -20.19 13.11
C ALA A 325 -26.39 -20.54 11.61
N ASP A 326 -26.12 -19.54 10.76
CA ASP A 326 -26.03 -19.68 9.30
C ASP A 326 -24.93 -18.74 8.75
N PRO A 327 -23.75 -19.27 8.34
CA PRO A 327 -22.67 -18.48 7.74
C PRO A 327 -23.03 -17.75 6.45
N THR A 328 -24.15 -18.10 5.79
CA THR A 328 -24.64 -17.41 4.59
C THR A 328 -25.59 -16.25 4.93
N LYS A 329 -26.05 -16.14 6.18
CA LYS A 329 -27.12 -15.24 6.60
C LYS A 329 -26.97 -14.73 8.05
N LEU A 330 -25.81 -14.15 8.35
CA LEU A 330 -25.52 -13.58 9.68
C LEU A 330 -26.56 -12.52 10.10
N THR A 331 -27.09 -12.67 11.31
CA THR A 331 -27.88 -11.65 12.02
C THR A 331 -27.02 -10.44 12.40
N ASN A 332 -27.65 -9.32 12.74
CA ASN A 332 -26.95 -8.10 13.17
C ASN A 332 -26.05 -8.31 14.40
N GLU A 333 -26.42 -9.23 15.30
CA GLU A 333 -25.62 -9.56 16.48
C GLU A 333 -24.38 -10.39 16.11
N GLU A 334 -24.52 -11.38 15.24
CA GLU A 334 -23.39 -12.17 14.71
C GLU A 334 -22.44 -11.31 13.89
N LYS A 335 -22.98 -10.40 13.06
CA LYS A 335 -22.21 -9.37 12.33
C LYS A 335 -21.40 -8.49 13.29
N ALA A 336 -22.01 -8.01 14.38
CA ALA A 336 -21.31 -7.23 15.40
C ALA A 336 -20.20 -8.03 16.11
N LYS A 337 -20.44 -9.31 16.46
CA LYS A 337 -19.43 -10.19 17.06
C LYS A 337 -18.23 -10.44 16.12
N VAL A 338 -18.49 -10.71 14.84
CA VAL A 338 -17.44 -10.89 13.82
C VAL A 338 -16.62 -9.61 13.64
N LEU A 339 -17.27 -8.45 13.52
CA LEU A 339 -16.58 -7.15 13.41
C LEU A 339 -15.74 -6.82 14.66
N ALA A 340 -16.23 -7.13 15.86
CA ALA A 340 -15.47 -6.94 17.09
C ALA A 340 -14.22 -7.83 17.15
N ALA A 341 -14.35 -9.11 16.77
CA ALA A 341 -13.24 -10.06 16.75
C ALA A 341 -12.14 -9.62 15.77
N ILE A 342 -12.50 -9.16 14.55
CA ILE A 342 -11.51 -8.67 13.57
C ILE A 342 -10.87 -7.35 14.00
N ARG A 343 -11.63 -6.42 14.60
CA ARG A 343 -11.09 -5.16 15.15
C ARG A 343 -10.10 -5.39 16.29
N SER A 344 -10.33 -6.41 17.13
CA SER A 344 -9.43 -6.71 18.26
C SER A 344 -8.02 -7.11 17.84
N VAL A 345 -7.86 -7.70 16.64
CA VAL A 345 -6.56 -8.12 16.08
C VAL A 345 -6.02 -7.19 14.99
N ASN A 346 -6.80 -6.20 14.55
CA ASN A 346 -6.40 -5.13 13.63
C ASN A 346 -6.77 -3.73 14.20
N PRO A 347 -6.28 -3.34 15.40
CA PRO A 347 -6.66 -2.07 16.01
C PRO A 347 -6.16 -0.84 15.24
N ASP A 348 -5.08 -1.00 14.47
CA ASP A 348 -4.38 0.05 13.73
C ASP A 348 -4.91 0.21 12.28
N ALA A 349 -5.97 -0.51 11.91
CA ALA A 349 -6.63 -0.41 10.59
C ALA A 349 -7.46 0.88 10.44
N LYS A 350 -7.46 1.46 9.24
CA LYS A 350 -8.14 2.71 8.89
C LYS A 350 -9.66 2.60 8.92
N GLU A 351 -10.19 1.48 8.46
CA GLU A 351 -11.63 1.20 8.43
C GLU A 351 -11.83 -0.32 8.42
N ILE A 352 -12.83 -0.81 9.17
CA ILE A 352 -13.25 -2.23 9.13
C ILE A 352 -14.77 -2.29 9.01
N THR A 353 -15.25 -2.73 7.86
CA THR A 353 -16.68 -2.85 7.50
C THR A 353 -17.03 -4.29 7.13
N GLN A 354 -18.32 -4.58 6.91
CA GLN A 354 -18.79 -5.91 6.53
C GLN A 354 -19.85 -5.80 5.43
N ASP A 355 -19.82 -6.70 4.46
CA ASP A 355 -20.78 -6.71 3.35
C ASP A 355 -22.12 -7.37 3.73
N GLU A 356 -23.06 -7.37 2.79
CA GLU A 356 -24.36 -8.02 2.96
C GLU A 356 -24.24 -9.52 3.25
N LYS A 357 -23.26 -10.20 2.64
CA LYS A 357 -22.97 -11.63 2.76
C LYS A 357 -22.21 -12.02 4.04
N GLY A 358 -21.72 -11.04 4.80
CA GLY A 358 -20.95 -11.27 6.03
C GLY A 358 -19.43 -11.29 5.86
N ASN A 359 -18.89 -11.02 4.67
CA ASN A 359 -17.44 -10.88 4.47
C ASN A 359 -16.96 -9.56 5.08
N VAL A 360 -15.82 -9.57 5.77
CA VAL A 360 -15.24 -8.39 6.42
C VAL A 360 -14.24 -7.73 5.48
N ILE A 361 -14.39 -6.43 5.26
CA ILE A 361 -13.47 -5.62 4.47
C ILE A 361 -12.61 -4.83 5.44
N VAL A 362 -11.32 -5.15 5.48
CA VAL A 362 -10.32 -4.39 6.24
C VAL A 362 -9.62 -3.43 5.29
N VAL A 363 -9.65 -2.15 5.63
CA VAL A 363 -8.86 -1.11 4.98
C VAL A 363 -7.67 -0.81 5.89
N THR A 364 -6.47 -1.15 5.45
CA THR A 364 -5.21 -0.88 6.16
C THR A 364 -4.90 0.62 6.19
N ALA A 365 -3.95 1.04 7.04
CA ALA A 365 -3.61 2.46 7.22
C ALA A 365 -3.20 3.16 5.90
N ASN A 366 -2.55 2.44 4.98
CA ASN A 366 -2.22 2.91 3.63
C ASN A 366 -3.41 3.00 2.64
N GLY A 367 -4.58 2.45 2.99
CA GLY A 367 -5.76 2.45 2.13
C GLY A 367 -5.91 1.22 1.21
N HIS A 368 -4.99 0.25 1.26
CA HIS A 368 -5.20 -1.06 0.64
C HIS A 368 -6.41 -1.77 1.29
N LYS A 369 -7.06 -2.68 0.55
CA LYS A 369 -8.33 -3.31 0.93
C LYS A 369 -8.25 -4.81 0.84
N GLN A 370 -8.21 -5.48 1.99
CA GLN A 370 -8.25 -6.94 2.07
C GLN A 370 -9.64 -7.42 2.46
N VAL A 371 -10.16 -8.41 1.73
CA VAL A 371 -11.46 -9.04 2.02
C VAL A 371 -11.22 -10.36 2.75
N ILE A 372 -11.70 -10.45 3.98
CA ILE A 372 -11.74 -11.68 4.77
C ILE A 372 -13.11 -12.32 4.55
N SER A 373 -13.12 -13.53 3.99
CA SER A 373 -14.36 -14.24 3.72
C SER A 373 -15.07 -14.67 5.00
N VAL A 374 -16.40 -14.70 4.98
CA VAL A 374 -17.21 -15.08 6.15
C VAL A 374 -16.82 -16.46 6.73
N ALA A 375 -16.42 -17.42 5.87
CA ALA A 375 -16.01 -18.77 6.26
C ALA A 375 -14.64 -18.84 6.97
N GLN A 376 -13.78 -17.82 6.84
CA GLN A 376 -12.54 -17.72 7.60
C GLN A 376 -12.79 -17.29 9.05
N VAL A 377 -13.90 -16.59 9.33
CA VAL A 377 -14.18 -15.93 10.62
C VAL A 377 -15.42 -16.49 11.36
N THR A 378 -16.21 -17.34 10.72
CA THR A 378 -17.40 -17.98 11.32
C THR A 378 -17.35 -19.52 11.27
N LYS A 379 -18.08 -20.15 12.20
CA LYS A 379 -18.35 -21.60 12.26
C LYS A 379 -19.75 -21.86 12.82
N THR A 380 -20.29 -23.05 12.62
CA THR A 380 -21.59 -23.49 13.16
C THR A 380 -21.42 -24.45 14.33
N GLU A 381 -22.50 -24.73 15.07
CA GLU A 381 -22.49 -25.80 16.08
C GLU A 381 -22.13 -27.18 15.48
N ALA A 382 -22.50 -27.42 14.21
CA ALA A 382 -22.16 -28.64 13.49
C ALA A 382 -20.67 -28.74 13.10
N ASP A 383 -19.91 -27.65 13.17
CA ASP A 383 -18.46 -27.67 12.98
C ASP A 383 -17.70 -28.09 14.24
N LEU A 384 -18.31 -28.03 15.43
CA LEU A 384 -17.69 -28.37 16.72
C LEU A 384 -17.37 -29.87 16.88
N VAL A 385 -17.88 -30.71 15.98
CA VAL A 385 -17.57 -32.16 15.92
C VAL A 385 -16.54 -32.52 14.84
N LYS A 386 -16.04 -31.53 14.07
CA LYS A 386 -14.96 -31.69 13.09
C LYS A 386 -13.59 -31.54 13.76
N GLU A 387 -12.51 -31.91 13.05
CA GLU A 387 -11.15 -31.60 13.50
C GLU A 387 -11.00 -30.09 13.77
N ASN A 388 -10.20 -29.74 14.79
CA ASN A 388 -9.99 -28.38 15.29
C ASN A 388 -11.28 -27.59 15.63
N ALA A 389 -12.42 -28.28 15.82
CA ALA A 389 -13.74 -27.67 16.06
C ALA A 389 -14.10 -26.57 15.04
N GLY A 390 -13.68 -26.72 13.77
CA GLY A 390 -13.93 -25.76 12.69
C GLY A 390 -13.00 -24.54 12.63
N ASN A 391 -12.07 -24.39 13.58
CA ASN A 391 -11.03 -23.37 13.54
C ASN A 391 -9.93 -23.73 12.54
N VAL A 392 -9.16 -22.72 12.09
CA VAL A 392 -7.96 -22.94 11.25
C VAL A 392 -6.72 -23.19 12.11
N VAL A 393 -6.68 -22.62 13.31
CA VAL A 393 -5.56 -22.67 14.25
C VAL A 393 -6.05 -23.18 15.61
N ASN A 394 -5.27 -24.05 16.24
CA ASN A 394 -5.52 -24.64 17.53
C ASN A 394 -4.91 -23.81 18.68
N THR A 395 -5.70 -23.55 19.71
CA THR A 395 -5.23 -22.97 20.99
C THR A 395 -4.80 -24.12 21.91
N PRO A 396 -3.53 -24.24 22.35
CA PRO A 396 -3.12 -25.31 23.26
C PRO A 396 -3.83 -25.18 24.62
N VAL A 397 -4.19 -26.32 25.24
CA VAL A 397 -4.74 -26.36 26.61
C VAL A 397 -3.71 -25.94 27.66
N ALA A 398 -2.44 -26.28 27.43
CA ALA A 398 -1.36 -26.06 28.37
C ALA A 398 -0.90 -24.60 28.30
N LYS A 399 -1.17 -23.85 29.36
CA LYS A 399 -0.62 -22.50 29.54
C LYS A 399 0.86 -22.55 29.93
N THR A 400 1.58 -21.44 29.75
CA THR A 400 2.90 -21.22 30.35
C THR A 400 2.75 -20.41 31.63
N ALA A 401 3.37 -20.89 32.72
CA ALA A 401 3.47 -20.16 33.96
C ALA A 401 4.47 -19.00 33.79
N VAL A 402 4.06 -17.76 34.07
CA VAL A 402 4.88 -16.56 33.84
C VAL A 402 4.89 -15.64 35.06
N ALA A 403 5.95 -14.83 35.20
CA ALA A 403 6.04 -13.84 36.28
C ALA A 403 5.22 -12.57 35.99
N ASP A 404 5.20 -12.08 34.75
CA ASP A 404 4.48 -10.90 34.30
C ASP A 404 3.95 -11.13 32.88
N VAL A 405 2.63 -11.21 32.71
CA VAL A 405 1.97 -11.44 31.41
C VAL A 405 2.22 -10.33 30.39
N THR A 406 2.69 -9.15 30.83
CA THR A 406 3.04 -8.01 29.98
C THR A 406 4.52 -7.96 29.61
N LYS A 407 5.37 -8.82 30.21
CA LYS A 407 6.84 -8.81 30.04
C LYS A 407 7.43 -10.21 29.94
N LEU A 408 6.98 -10.96 28.94
CA LEU A 408 7.48 -12.31 28.64
C LEU A 408 9.00 -12.30 28.35
N THR A 409 9.75 -13.07 29.13
CA THR A 409 11.15 -13.39 28.87
C THR A 409 11.30 -14.27 27.62
N GLU A 410 12.49 -14.33 27.05
CA GLU A 410 12.73 -15.16 25.86
C GLU A 410 12.52 -16.66 26.12
N ALA A 411 12.77 -17.14 27.34
CA ALA A 411 12.48 -18.53 27.71
C ALA A 411 10.98 -18.82 27.70
N GLU A 412 10.16 -17.96 28.32
CA GLU A 412 8.69 -18.08 28.32
C GLU A 412 8.14 -17.98 26.88
N LYS A 413 8.67 -17.07 26.05
CA LYS A 413 8.31 -16.96 24.62
C LYS A 413 8.58 -18.25 23.85
N GLN A 414 9.77 -18.83 23.98
CA GLN A 414 10.10 -20.08 23.28
C GLN A 414 9.24 -21.25 23.77
N GLU A 415 8.90 -21.31 25.06
CA GLU A 415 7.99 -22.32 25.60
C GLU A 415 6.55 -22.17 25.06
N ILE A 416 6.02 -20.94 25.00
CA ILE A 416 4.71 -20.63 24.40
C ILE A 416 4.70 -21.03 22.91
N ILE A 417 5.74 -20.65 22.17
CA ILE A 417 5.88 -21.01 20.74
C ILE A 417 5.95 -22.53 20.56
N ALA A 418 6.66 -23.26 21.43
CA ALA A 418 6.71 -24.72 21.38
C ALA A 418 5.34 -25.36 21.63
N LYS A 419 4.60 -24.92 22.66
CA LYS A 419 3.25 -25.41 22.98
C LYS A 419 2.25 -25.15 21.85
N VAL A 420 2.30 -23.98 21.21
CA VAL A 420 1.43 -23.67 20.06
C VAL A 420 1.85 -24.47 18.81
N LYS A 421 3.15 -24.66 18.55
CA LYS A 421 3.63 -25.51 17.42
C LYS A 421 3.21 -26.97 17.58
N ALA A 422 3.22 -27.52 18.79
CA ALA A 422 2.83 -28.90 19.06
C ALA A 422 1.39 -29.22 18.63
N VAL A 423 0.46 -28.26 18.77
CA VAL A 423 -0.95 -28.40 18.32
C VAL A 423 -1.23 -27.80 16.93
N ASN A 424 -0.25 -27.14 16.31
CA ASN A 424 -0.32 -26.58 14.95
C ASN A 424 0.85 -27.08 14.06
N PRO A 425 1.00 -28.41 13.85
CA PRO A 425 2.14 -28.97 13.13
C PRO A 425 2.18 -28.51 11.67
N GLY A 426 3.27 -27.82 11.30
CA GLY A 426 3.51 -27.27 9.96
C GLY A 426 3.21 -25.78 9.80
N ALA A 427 2.64 -25.11 10.82
CA ALA A 427 2.46 -23.66 10.81
C ALA A 427 3.75 -22.91 11.18
N THR A 428 3.92 -21.70 10.65
CA THR A 428 4.91 -20.76 11.20
C THR A 428 4.32 -20.12 12.45
N VAL A 429 5.04 -20.15 13.57
CA VAL A 429 4.56 -19.65 14.87
C VAL A 429 5.64 -18.79 15.53
N ALA A 430 5.26 -17.58 15.93
CA ALA A 430 6.10 -16.56 16.55
C ALA A 430 5.26 -15.67 17.51
N ILE A 431 5.88 -14.64 18.10
CA ILE A 431 5.22 -13.73 19.07
C ILE A 431 5.45 -12.27 18.65
N ASP A 432 4.41 -11.45 18.70
CA ASP A 432 4.49 -10.01 18.41
C ASP A 432 4.94 -9.16 19.60
N GLU A 433 5.20 -7.87 19.38
CA GLU A 433 5.63 -6.93 20.44
C GLU A 433 4.61 -6.75 21.56
N LYS A 434 3.32 -7.03 21.28
CA LYS A 434 2.21 -6.99 22.24
C LYS A 434 2.05 -8.33 23.00
N GLY A 435 2.93 -9.31 22.74
CA GLY A 435 2.99 -10.62 23.40
C GLY A 435 2.06 -11.68 22.80
N ASN A 436 1.27 -11.36 21.78
CA ASN A 436 0.33 -12.29 21.16
C ASN A 436 1.07 -13.28 20.27
N VAL A 437 0.59 -14.52 20.20
CA VAL A 437 1.16 -15.51 19.28
C VAL A 437 0.56 -15.32 17.88
N ILE A 438 1.46 -15.16 16.92
CA ILE A 438 1.16 -15.07 15.50
C ILE A 438 1.37 -16.45 14.87
N VAL A 439 0.35 -16.95 14.17
CA VAL A 439 0.35 -18.25 13.49
C VAL A 439 0.07 -18.03 12.02
N THR A 440 1.05 -18.28 11.15
CA THR A 440 0.86 -18.19 9.69
C THR A 440 0.62 -19.57 9.09
N ASN A 441 -0.43 -19.72 8.28
CA ASN A 441 -0.66 -20.92 7.48
C ASN A 441 0.19 -20.92 6.19
N GLY A 442 0.20 -22.04 5.45
CA GLY A 442 0.97 -22.17 4.20
C GLY A 442 0.50 -21.27 3.04
N GLU A 443 -0.63 -20.59 3.18
CA GLU A 443 -1.21 -19.69 2.17
C GLU A 443 -0.84 -18.22 2.41
N GLY A 444 -0.20 -17.90 3.55
CA GLY A 444 0.11 -16.53 3.95
C GLY A 444 -0.99 -15.82 4.74
N LEU A 445 -2.01 -16.54 5.24
CA LEU A 445 -2.99 -15.98 6.18
C LEU A 445 -2.41 -15.96 7.60
N VAL A 446 -2.58 -14.82 8.27
CA VAL A 446 -1.97 -14.52 9.57
C VAL A 446 -3.03 -14.53 10.66
N PHE A 447 -2.97 -15.55 11.52
CA PHE A 447 -3.88 -15.75 12.65
C PHE A 447 -3.26 -15.30 13.97
N VAL A 448 -4.09 -14.79 14.88
CA VAL A 448 -3.66 -14.29 16.20
C VAL A 448 -4.32 -15.10 17.31
N LEU A 449 -3.48 -15.60 18.22
CA LEU A 449 -3.85 -16.17 19.51
C LEU A 449 -3.51 -15.14 20.62
N PRO A 450 -4.52 -14.61 21.36
CA PRO A 450 -4.28 -13.65 22.42
C PRO A 450 -3.39 -14.21 23.54
N VAL A 451 -2.42 -13.40 24.01
CA VAL A 451 -1.45 -13.84 25.04
C VAL A 451 -2.13 -14.42 26.30
N LEU A 452 -3.24 -13.83 26.73
CA LEU A 452 -3.98 -14.19 27.95
C LEU A 452 -4.63 -15.59 27.90
N ASP A 453 -4.80 -16.17 26.72
CA ASP A 453 -5.26 -17.55 26.58
C ASP A 453 -4.11 -18.57 26.73
N LEU A 454 -2.87 -18.14 26.57
CA LEU A 454 -1.68 -18.98 26.51
C LEU A 454 -0.80 -18.91 27.77
N VAL A 455 -1.01 -17.93 28.65
CA VAL A 455 -0.21 -17.73 29.87
C VAL A 455 -1.06 -17.71 31.14
N ILE A 456 -0.42 -17.98 32.28
CA ILE A 456 -0.98 -17.82 33.61
C ILE A 456 0.08 -17.22 34.57
N PRO A 457 -0.26 -16.21 35.39
CA PRO A 457 0.64 -15.70 36.42
C PRO A 457 1.03 -16.78 37.43
N THR A 458 2.28 -16.82 37.88
CA THR A 458 2.75 -17.81 38.87
C THR A 458 2.04 -17.72 40.22
N ASP A 459 1.51 -16.54 40.60
CA ASP A 459 0.69 -16.34 41.81
C ASP A 459 -0.79 -16.75 41.62
N LYS A 460 -1.15 -17.24 40.44
CA LYS A 460 -2.50 -17.71 40.06
C LYS A 460 -2.54 -19.19 39.69
N LEU A 461 -1.44 -19.94 39.81
CA LEU A 461 -1.42 -21.38 39.53
C LEU A 461 -2.46 -22.17 40.33
N THR A 462 -2.67 -21.82 41.60
CA THR A 462 -3.68 -22.43 42.48
C THR A 462 -5.12 -21.95 42.21
N ASP A 463 -5.30 -20.94 41.34
CA ASP A 463 -6.63 -20.49 40.93
C ASP A 463 -7.15 -21.36 39.80
N ILE A 464 -7.89 -22.42 40.17
CA ILE A 464 -8.58 -23.33 39.26
C ILE A 464 -9.53 -22.58 38.29
N THR A 465 -9.96 -21.34 38.60
CA THR A 465 -10.79 -20.53 37.70
C THR A 465 -10.00 -19.71 36.67
N ALA A 466 -8.72 -19.42 36.93
CA ALA A 466 -7.78 -18.79 35.97
C ALA A 466 -7.08 -19.80 35.04
N ASN A 467 -7.03 -21.06 35.48
CA ASN A 467 -6.56 -22.23 34.74
C ASN A 467 -7.47 -22.60 33.55
N SER A 468 -7.05 -23.57 32.74
CA SER A 468 -7.88 -24.12 31.67
C SER A 468 -9.09 -24.87 32.24
N LYS A 469 -10.31 -24.55 31.76
CA LYS A 469 -11.55 -25.30 32.08
C LYS A 469 -11.58 -26.74 31.51
N VAL A 470 -10.44 -27.24 31.04
CA VAL A 470 -10.25 -28.55 30.42
C VAL A 470 -9.15 -29.27 31.19
N ASN A 471 -9.49 -30.45 31.68
CA ASN A 471 -8.60 -31.36 32.40
C ASN A 471 -7.82 -32.24 31.42
N THR A 472 -6.52 -32.42 31.65
CA THR A 472 -5.67 -33.36 30.89
C THR A 472 -5.50 -34.67 31.67
N PRO A 473 -5.57 -35.85 31.04
CA PRO A 473 -5.36 -37.12 31.75
C PRO A 473 -3.95 -37.25 32.34
N ALA A 474 -3.83 -37.76 33.56
CA ALA A 474 -2.52 -38.13 34.13
C ALA A 474 -1.87 -39.34 33.42
N ILE A 475 -2.69 -40.24 32.86
CA ILE A 475 -2.27 -41.47 32.19
C ILE A 475 -2.34 -41.28 30.66
N ARG A 476 -1.27 -41.66 29.96
CA ARG A 476 -1.16 -41.65 28.50
C ARG A 476 -1.63 -42.98 27.92
N THR A 477 -2.37 -42.92 26.81
CA THR A 477 -2.84 -44.11 26.08
C THR A 477 -1.65 -44.76 25.38
N LEU A 478 -1.43 -46.05 25.59
CA LEU A 478 -0.43 -46.81 24.85
C LEU A 478 -0.88 -46.97 23.38
N VAL A 479 -0.02 -46.55 22.44
CA VAL A 479 -0.26 -46.63 20.99
C VAL A 479 0.89 -47.32 20.26
N ALA A 480 0.61 -47.83 19.06
CA ALA A 480 1.63 -48.42 18.18
C ALA A 480 2.50 -47.37 17.46
N ASN A 481 1.94 -46.19 17.15
CA ASN A 481 2.64 -45.12 16.44
C ASN A 481 2.08 -43.73 16.84
N LYS A 482 2.92 -42.90 17.48
CA LYS A 482 2.54 -41.56 17.97
C LYS A 482 2.13 -40.55 16.88
N GLY A 483 2.47 -40.80 15.61
CA GLY A 483 2.15 -39.90 14.48
C GLY A 483 0.99 -40.35 13.59
N SER A 484 0.43 -41.54 13.82
CA SER A 484 -0.60 -42.14 12.97
C SER A 484 -1.41 -43.16 13.78
N LEU A 485 -2.50 -42.70 14.39
CA LEU A 485 -3.33 -43.52 15.29
C LEU A 485 -4.42 -44.29 14.54
N THR A 486 -4.76 -45.45 15.06
CA THR A 486 -5.96 -46.20 14.68
C THR A 486 -7.22 -45.62 15.32
N SER A 487 -8.37 -45.92 14.72
CA SER A 487 -9.70 -45.54 15.25
C SER A 487 -9.94 -46.06 16.67
N GLU A 488 -9.33 -47.18 17.07
CA GLU A 488 -9.42 -47.70 18.44
C GLU A 488 -8.60 -46.87 19.44
N GLU A 489 -7.38 -46.47 19.09
CA GLU A 489 -6.53 -45.63 19.94
C GLU A 489 -7.17 -44.23 20.11
N ILE A 490 -7.66 -43.66 19.01
CA ILE A 490 -8.50 -42.45 18.98
C ILE A 490 -9.71 -42.58 19.90
N ALA A 491 -10.43 -43.72 19.88
CA ALA A 491 -11.57 -43.96 20.75
C ALA A 491 -11.19 -44.08 22.24
N LYS A 492 -10.06 -44.74 22.55
CA LYS A 492 -9.53 -44.88 23.92
C LYS A 492 -9.14 -43.52 24.52
N ILE A 493 -8.42 -42.69 23.76
CA ILE A 493 -8.06 -41.31 24.14
C ILE A 493 -9.32 -40.46 24.36
N LYS A 494 -10.25 -40.51 23.41
CA LYS A 494 -11.53 -39.77 23.47
C LYS A 494 -12.42 -40.18 24.64
N ALA A 495 -12.35 -41.45 25.08
CA ALA A 495 -13.04 -41.92 26.28
C ALA A 495 -12.38 -41.39 27.57
N ALA A 496 -11.05 -41.51 27.69
CA ALA A 496 -10.30 -41.05 28.87
C ALA A 496 -10.48 -39.54 29.12
N ILE A 497 -10.42 -38.72 28.06
CA ILE A 497 -10.62 -37.26 28.16
C ILE A 497 -12.06 -36.92 28.56
N LYS A 498 -13.06 -37.66 28.04
CA LYS A 498 -14.47 -37.45 28.41
C LYS A 498 -14.79 -37.82 29.85
N GLU A 499 -14.09 -38.81 30.42
CA GLU A 499 -14.27 -39.24 31.81
C GLU A 499 -13.97 -38.10 32.80
N ILE A 500 -12.92 -37.30 32.51
CA ILE A 500 -12.49 -36.15 33.33
C ILE A 500 -13.04 -34.78 32.85
N ASN A 501 -13.69 -34.71 31.68
CA ASN A 501 -14.31 -33.49 31.12
C ASN A 501 -15.82 -33.68 30.88
N PRO A 502 -16.65 -33.82 31.93
CA PRO A 502 -18.06 -34.18 31.81
C PRO A 502 -18.89 -33.11 31.09
N GLY A 503 -19.39 -33.47 29.90
CA GLY A 503 -20.25 -32.61 29.09
C GLY A 503 -19.51 -31.62 28.17
N ALA A 504 -18.21 -31.82 27.94
CA ALA A 504 -17.48 -31.23 26.82
C ALA A 504 -17.62 -32.08 25.56
N LEU A 505 -17.52 -31.45 24.37
CA LEU A 505 -17.27 -32.19 23.13
C LEU A 505 -15.77 -32.50 23.03
N VAL A 506 -15.44 -33.66 22.48
CA VAL A 506 -14.05 -34.11 22.30
C VAL A 506 -13.90 -34.71 20.91
N VAL A 507 -12.98 -34.16 20.12
CA VAL A 507 -12.55 -34.65 18.82
C VAL A 507 -11.05 -34.92 18.90
N VAL A 508 -10.59 -36.05 18.39
CA VAL A 508 -9.17 -36.43 18.38
C VAL A 508 -8.75 -36.60 16.92
N ASP A 509 -7.68 -35.92 16.51
CA ASP A 509 -7.17 -35.98 15.14
C ASP A 509 -6.40 -37.29 14.87
N SER A 510 -6.04 -37.52 13.61
CA SER A 510 -5.24 -38.68 13.18
C SER A 510 -3.82 -38.77 13.80
N LYS A 511 -3.34 -37.68 14.43
CA LYS A 511 -2.03 -37.56 15.11
C LYS A 511 -2.15 -37.66 16.64
N GLY A 512 -3.36 -37.83 17.17
CA GLY A 512 -3.64 -37.96 18.60
C GLY A 512 -3.85 -36.65 19.37
N ASN A 513 -3.88 -35.49 18.71
CA ASN A 513 -4.23 -34.23 19.37
C ASN A 513 -5.74 -34.21 19.65
N ALA A 514 -6.15 -33.88 20.87
CA ALA A 514 -7.55 -33.83 21.25
C ALA A 514 -8.05 -32.39 21.38
N THR A 515 -8.89 -31.96 20.44
CA THR A 515 -9.66 -30.72 20.59
C THR A 515 -10.83 -30.97 21.54
N VAL A 516 -10.89 -30.19 22.61
CA VAL A 516 -11.95 -30.20 23.62
C VAL A 516 -12.69 -28.87 23.56
N THR A 517 -14.00 -28.93 23.32
CA THR A 517 -14.88 -27.76 23.27
C THR A 517 -15.78 -27.76 24.51
N THR A 518 -15.68 -26.70 25.31
CA THR A 518 -16.49 -26.51 26.53
C THR A 518 -17.89 -25.99 26.21
N LYS A 519 -18.80 -26.02 27.19
CA LYS A 519 -20.22 -25.63 27.01
C LYS A 519 -20.46 -24.16 26.63
N ASP A 520 -19.43 -23.32 26.75
CA ASP A 520 -19.39 -21.93 26.30
C ASP A 520 -18.86 -21.79 24.85
N GLY A 521 -18.70 -22.90 24.12
CA GLY A 521 -18.29 -22.94 22.71
C GLY A 521 -16.79 -22.77 22.46
N LYS A 522 -16.02 -22.34 23.48
CA LYS A 522 -14.57 -22.18 23.37
C LYS A 522 -13.89 -23.54 23.19
N SER A 523 -12.92 -23.59 22.28
CA SER A 523 -12.19 -24.82 21.94
C SER A 523 -10.71 -24.70 22.32
N THR A 524 -10.14 -25.74 22.92
CA THR A 524 -8.71 -25.85 23.22
C THR A 524 -8.21 -27.25 22.92
N THR A 525 -6.92 -27.38 22.58
CA THR A 525 -6.34 -28.62 22.07
C THR A 525 -5.31 -29.16 23.04
N ILE A 526 -5.54 -30.38 23.52
CA ILE A 526 -4.58 -31.18 24.26
C ILE A 526 -3.63 -31.82 23.23
N SER A 527 -2.33 -31.56 23.34
CA SER A 527 -1.32 -32.13 22.44
C SER A 527 -1.23 -33.65 22.58
N SER A 528 -0.95 -34.35 21.47
CA SER A 528 -0.69 -35.79 21.46
C SER A 528 0.46 -36.20 22.39
N ASP A 529 1.47 -35.36 22.59
CA ASP A 529 2.63 -35.63 23.46
C ASP A 529 2.22 -36.02 24.89
N VAL A 530 1.16 -35.39 25.43
CA VAL A 530 0.61 -35.67 26.77
C VAL A 530 -0.60 -36.62 26.76
N LEU A 531 -0.93 -37.22 25.61
CA LEU A 531 -2.06 -38.15 25.45
C LEU A 531 -1.65 -39.55 24.99
N VAL A 532 -0.59 -39.69 24.20
CA VAL A 532 -0.11 -40.97 23.67
C VAL A 532 1.30 -41.31 24.14
N LYS A 533 1.51 -42.58 24.51
CA LYS A 533 2.81 -43.17 24.83
C LYS A 533 3.07 -44.42 23.98
N ASP A 534 4.33 -44.78 23.79
CA ASP A 534 4.77 -46.01 23.14
C ASP A 534 5.75 -46.78 24.04
N ALA A 535 6.35 -47.85 23.51
CA ALA A 535 7.29 -48.69 24.26
C ALA A 535 8.65 -48.01 24.59
N ALA A 536 8.94 -46.81 24.07
CA ALA A 536 10.14 -46.05 24.39
C ALA A 536 9.94 -45.04 25.55
N ASP A 537 8.70 -44.78 25.97
CA ASP A 537 8.40 -43.90 27.12
C ASP A 537 8.71 -44.58 28.46
N VAL A 538 9.98 -44.57 28.88
CA VAL A 538 10.43 -45.25 30.12
C VAL A 538 10.31 -44.39 31.40
N LYS A 539 10.32 -43.06 31.31
CA LYS A 539 10.19 -42.18 32.48
C LYS A 539 8.76 -42.26 33.03
N ASN A 540 8.60 -42.42 34.35
CA ASN A 540 7.30 -42.54 35.03
C ASN A 540 6.39 -43.64 34.42
N ASN A 541 6.94 -44.75 33.94
CA ASN A 541 6.22 -45.80 33.18
C ASN A 541 5.47 -45.24 31.93
N GLY A 542 5.98 -44.12 31.41
CA GLY A 542 5.46 -43.35 30.31
C GLY A 542 4.28 -42.43 30.62
N GLU A 543 3.94 -42.21 31.88
CA GLU A 543 2.85 -41.32 32.29
C GLU A 543 3.28 -39.84 32.43
N ASN A 544 2.31 -38.92 32.43
CA ASN A 544 2.58 -37.48 32.50
C ASN A 544 3.20 -37.03 33.83
N ILE A 545 2.89 -37.77 34.91
CA ILE A 545 3.30 -37.53 36.30
C ILE A 545 3.64 -38.86 36.97
N ASN A 546 4.33 -38.84 38.11
CA ASN A 546 4.63 -40.07 38.84
C ASN A 546 3.35 -40.64 39.49
N LEU A 547 3.04 -41.90 39.23
CA LEU A 547 1.90 -42.63 39.79
C LEU A 547 2.33 -43.87 40.61
N ASP A 548 3.59 -43.93 41.01
CA ASP A 548 4.14 -44.99 41.87
C ASP A 548 3.80 -44.72 43.35
N PHE A 549 2.63 -45.20 43.79
CA PHE A 549 2.19 -45.20 45.19
C PHE A 549 1.10 -46.27 45.43
N ASP A 550 1.04 -46.81 46.65
CA ASP A 550 -0.05 -47.69 47.08
C ASP A 550 -1.39 -46.94 47.11
N LYS A 551 -2.46 -47.57 46.63
CA LYS A 551 -3.81 -46.99 46.71
C LYS A 551 -4.28 -46.84 48.16
N GLU A 552 -5.20 -45.93 48.41
CA GLU A 552 -5.87 -45.82 49.71
C GLU A 552 -7.11 -46.71 49.77
N VAL A 553 -7.23 -47.50 50.84
CA VAL A 553 -8.24 -48.56 50.98
C VAL A 553 -9.47 -48.01 51.71
N VAL A 554 -10.50 -47.68 50.94
CA VAL A 554 -11.70 -46.95 51.39
C VAL A 554 -12.90 -47.88 51.55
N ALA A 555 -13.87 -47.51 52.39
CA ALA A 555 -15.07 -48.32 52.62
C ALA A 555 -16.01 -48.34 51.40
N ASP A 556 -16.30 -47.17 50.84
CA ASP A 556 -17.03 -47.00 49.58
C ASP A 556 -16.27 -46.00 48.70
N ILE A 557 -15.91 -46.43 47.49
CA ILE A 557 -15.20 -45.59 46.51
C ILE A 557 -16.12 -44.56 45.83
N ASN A 558 -17.45 -44.74 45.95
CA ASN A 558 -18.46 -43.84 45.40
C ASN A 558 -18.88 -42.73 46.38
N ASN A 559 -18.46 -42.82 47.65
CA ASN A 559 -18.86 -41.93 48.74
C ASN A 559 -17.69 -41.72 49.73
N LEU A 560 -16.63 -41.06 49.23
CA LEU A 560 -15.38 -40.84 49.96
C LEU A 560 -15.55 -39.79 51.07
N THR A 561 -15.09 -40.10 52.29
CA THR A 561 -15.06 -39.11 53.37
C THR A 561 -13.90 -38.12 53.17
N GLU A 562 -13.96 -36.95 53.82
CA GLU A 562 -12.84 -35.99 53.79
C GLU A 562 -11.54 -36.61 54.33
N SER A 563 -11.61 -37.50 55.32
CA SER A 563 -10.42 -38.20 55.82
C SER A 563 -9.81 -39.15 54.77
N ASP A 564 -10.64 -39.77 53.92
CA ASP A 564 -10.15 -40.60 52.82
C ASP A 564 -9.51 -39.74 51.72
N LYS A 565 -10.12 -38.59 51.40
CA LYS A 565 -9.55 -37.60 50.49
C LYS A 565 -8.20 -37.05 51.00
N GLU A 566 -8.08 -36.74 52.28
CA GLU A 566 -6.81 -36.30 52.90
C GLU A 566 -5.71 -37.34 52.80
N LYS A 567 -6.01 -38.61 53.12
CA LYS A 567 -5.04 -39.72 52.97
C LYS A 567 -4.64 -39.92 51.50
N GLY A 568 -5.59 -39.92 50.58
CA GLY A 568 -5.32 -40.00 49.14
C GLY A 568 -4.42 -38.86 48.67
N LYS A 569 -4.73 -37.62 49.06
CA LYS A 569 -3.92 -36.43 48.81
C LYS A 569 -2.50 -36.57 49.37
N PHE A 570 -2.34 -37.10 50.58
CA PHE A 570 -1.03 -37.34 51.18
C PHE A 570 -0.18 -38.33 50.36
N LYS A 571 -0.75 -39.46 49.92
CA LYS A 571 -0.02 -40.45 49.09
C LYS A 571 0.42 -39.88 47.75
N VAL A 572 -0.48 -39.19 47.04
CA VAL A 572 -0.17 -38.59 45.73
C VAL A 572 0.88 -37.48 45.86
N LEU A 573 0.80 -36.62 46.87
CA LEU A 573 1.82 -35.58 47.12
C LEU A 573 3.19 -36.17 47.54
N GLY A 574 3.21 -37.33 48.19
CA GLY A 574 4.45 -38.06 48.47
C GLY A 574 5.20 -38.52 47.22
N ALA A 575 4.44 -38.92 46.19
CA ALA A 575 4.95 -39.37 44.90
C ALA A 575 5.27 -38.23 43.90
N ILE A 576 4.52 -37.12 43.93
CA ILE A 576 4.61 -36.00 42.99
C ILE A 576 5.15 -34.74 43.69
N ARG A 577 6.47 -34.66 43.85
CA ARG A 577 7.16 -33.58 44.59
C ARG A 577 7.21 -32.23 43.85
N GLU A 578 6.94 -32.24 42.55
CA GLU A 578 6.79 -31.04 41.72
C GLU A 578 5.39 -30.40 41.78
N ALA A 579 4.42 -31.00 42.48
CA ALA A 579 3.11 -30.39 42.67
C ALA A 579 3.19 -29.08 43.49
N VAL A 580 2.45 -28.06 43.06
CA VAL A 580 2.14 -26.84 43.83
C VAL A 580 0.89 -27.09 44.68
N GLU A 581 -0.12 -27.69 44.07
CA GLU A 581 -1.40 -27.98 44.70
C GLU A 581 -2.00 -29.30 44.17
N LEU A 582 -2.84 -29.90 45.00
CA LEU A 582 -3.69 -31.04 44.67
C LEU A 582 -5.07 -30.83 45.28
N VAL A 583 -6.11 -30.88 44.47
CA VAL A 583 -7.52 -30.84 44.89
C VAL A 583 -8.20 -32.16 44.46
N ILE A 584 -8.96 -32.77 45.37
CA ILE A 584 -9.75 -33.98 45.08
C ILE A 584 -11.22 -33.60 44.99
N ASP A 585 -11.89 -33.97 43.88
CA ASP A 585 -13.31 -33.71 43.68
C ASP A 585 -14.22 -34.63 44.53
N GLU A 586 -15.53 -34.39 44.51
CA GLU A 586 -16.52 -35.21 45.22
C GLU A 586 -16.53 -36.69 44.78
N LYS A 587 -16.02 -37.00 43.58
CA LYS A 587 -15.93 -38.34 43.01
C LYS A 587 -14.58 -39.02 43.28
N GLY A 588 -13.65 -38.34 43.96
CA GLY A 588 -12.31 -38.85 44.25
C GLY A 588 -11.24 -38.60 43.19
N ASN A 589 -11.52 -37.83 42.14
CA ASN A 589 -10.51 -37.51 41.13
C ASN A 589 -9.59 -36.41 41.65
N ALA A 590 -8.27 -36.63 41.65
CA ALA A 590 -7.29 -35.62 42.02
C ALA A 590 -6.86 -34.81 40.80
N THR A 591 -7.13 -33.51 40.80
CA THR A 591 -6.46 -32.56 39.90
C THR A 591 -5.18 -32.08 40.56
N VAL A 592 -4.05 -32.32 39.89
CA VAL A 592 -2.69 -32.00 40.33
C VAL A 592 -2.16 -30.85 39.47
N ILE A 593 -1.69 -29.79 40.12
CA ILE A 593 -1.16 -28.57 39.48
C ILE A 593 0.35 -28.54 39.70
N LEU A 594 1.13 -28.47 38.62
CA LEU A 594 2.60 -28.49 38.65
C LEU A 594 3.20 -27.08 38.63
N LYS A 595 4.47 -26.98 39.07
CA LYS A 595 5.24 -25.71 39.12
C LYS A 595 5.44 -25.02 37.76
N ASP A 596 5.26 -25.75 36.65
CA ASP A 596 5.34 -25.25 35.27
C ASP A 596 3.96 -24.84 34.69
N GLY A 597 2.90 -24.91 35.50
CA GLY A 597 1.53 -24.60 35.09
C GLY A 597 0.81 -25.71 34.31
N ARG A 598 1.41 -26.89 34.16
CA ARG A 598 0.68 -28.06 33.63
C ARG A 598 -0.25 -28.64 34.71
N ILE A 599 -1.40 -29.11 34.25
CA ILE A 599 -2.51 -29.59 35.10
C ILE A 599 -2.90 -30.98 34.63
N PHE A 600 -2.92 -31.95 35.54
CA PHE A 600 -3.24 -33.34 35.24
C PHE A 600 -4.26 -33.91 36.23
N THR A 601 -5.25 -34.64 35.73
CA THR A 601 -6.28 -35.29 36.56
C THR A 601 -6.02 -36.79 36.64
N ILE A 602 -5.89 -37.27 37.87
CA ILE A 602 -5.83 -38.69 38.24
C ILE A 602 -7.25 -39.14 38.61
N LEU A 603 -7.78 -40.12 37.89
CA LEU A 603 -9.10 -40.70 38.16
C LEU A 603 -9.13 -41.43 39.50
N ALA A 604 -10.24 -41.35 40.23
CA ALA A 604 -10.43 -41.92 41.57
C ALA A 604 -10.00 -43.40 41.69
N LYS A 605 -10.34 -44.21 40.67
CA LYS A 605 -9.98 -45.63 40.53
C LYS A 605 -8.46 -45.93 40.54
N ASN A 606 -7.62 -44.91 40.39
CA ASN A 606 -6.17 -45.00 40.43
C ASN A 606 -5.58 -44.56 41.79
N ILE A 607 -6.34 -43.80 42.60
CA ILE A 607 -5.94 -43.32 43.94
C ILE A 607 -6.49 -44.24 45.03
N PHE A 608 -7.72 -44.72 44.83
CA PHE A 608 -8.49 -45.47 45.82
C PHE A 608 -8.72 -46.91 45.35
N GLU A 609 -8.68 -47.86 46.29
CA GLU A 609 -9.18 -49.22 46.13
C GLU A 609 -10.33 -49.42 47.11
N GLN A 610 -11.47 -49.93 46.65
CA GLN A 610 -12.54 -50.28 47.57
C GLN A 610 -12.13 -51.50 48.39
N ARG A 611 -12.27 -51.39 49.71
CA ARG A 611 -12.11 -52.48 50.68
C ARG A 611 -12.94 -53.68 50.24
N LYS A 612 -12.29 -54.83 50.07
CA LYS A 612 -12.94 -56.09 49.70
C LYS A 612 -13.85 -56.53 50.86
N GLU A 613 -15.17 -56.50 50.62
CA GLU A 613 -16.16 -57.02 51.57
C GLU A 613 -15.84 -58.47 51.91
N VAL A 614 -15.62 -58.78 53.20
CA VAL A 614 -15.41 -60.16 53.65
C VAL A 614 -16.77 -60.77 53.97
N THR A 615 -17.36 -61.41 52.96
CA THR A 615 -18.59 -62.20 53.13
C THR A 615 -18.36 -63.38 54.09
N VAL A 616 -19.21 -63.47 55.11
CA VAL A 616 -19.17 -64.56 56.10
C VAL A 616 -20.29 -65.54 55.79
N ASN A 617 -19.92 -66.78 55.49
CA ASN A 617 -20.87 -67.87 55.27
C ASN A 617 -21.56 -68.21 56.59
N LEU A 618 -22.89 -68.25 56.60
CA LEU A 618 -23.65 -68.55 57.82
C LEU A 618 -23.60 -70.07 58.13
N PRO A 619 -23.25 -70.49 59.36
CA PRO A 619 -23.31 -71.89 59.79
C PRO A 619 -24.77 -72.37 59.97
N GLU A 620 -24.97 -73.68 60.20
CA GLU A 620 -26.26 -74.15 60.73
C GLU A 620 -26.51 -73.55 62.12
N LYS A 621 -27.74 -73.06 62.36
CA LYS A 621 -28.09 -72.36 63.61
C LYS A 621 -27.90 -73.26 64.84
N VAL A 622 -27.11 -72.80 65.80
CA VAL A 622 -26.82 -73.52 67.04
C VAL A 622 -28.09 -73.59 67.90
N LYS A 623 -28.39 -74.79 68.39
CA LYS A 623 -29.62 -75.11 69.13
C LYS A 623 -29.43 -74.80 70.63
N VAL A 624 -29.73 -73.57 71.00
CA VAL A 624 -29.56 -73.01 72.36
C VAL A 624 -30.80 -73.21 73.24
N LYS A 625 -30.62 -73.15 74.56
CA LYS A 625 -31.69 -73.29 75.56
C LYS A 625 -32.55 -72.03 75.66
N ASP A 626 -31.93 -70.86 75.61
CA ASP A 626 -32.58 -69.55 75.58
C ASP A 626 -31.85 -68.68 74.54
N VAL A 627 -32.61 -68.08 73.62
CA VAL A 627 -32.08 -67.19 72.56
C VAL A 627 -31.85 -65.76 73.05
N SER A 628 -32.32 -65.42 74.25
CA SER A 628 -32.16 -64.09 74.84
C SER A 628 -30.96 -64.00 75.80
N ASN A 629 -30.43 -65.15 76.23
CA ASN A 629 -29.34 -65.23 77.21
C ASN A 629 -28.52 -66.53 77.06
N LEU A 630 -27.64 -66.57 76.05
CA LEU A 630 -26.70 -67.65 75.79
C LEU A 630 -25.72 -67.83 76.96
N THR A 631 -25.52 -69.08 77.38
CA THR A 631 -24.40 -69.45 78.27
C THR A 631 -23.05 -69.39 77.53
N GLU A 632 -21.94 -69.31 78.26
CA GLU A 632 -20.59 -69.30 77.67
C GLU A 632 -20.30 -70.55 76.80
N ILE A 633 -20.90 -71.70 77.13
CA ILE A 633 -20.80 -72.93 76.33
C ILE A 633 -21.52 -72.76 74.99
N GLU A 634 -22.69 -72.11 74.98
CA GLU A 634 -23.46 -71.84 73.77
C GLU A 634 -22.80 -70.75 72.90
N LYS A 635 -22.18 -69.74 73.52
CA LYS A 635 -21.35 -68.76 72.80
C LYS A 635 -20.15 -69.43 72.13
N GLU A 636 -19.38 -70.24 72.83
CA GLU A 636 -18.23 -70.95 72.25
C GLU A 636 -18.68 -71.95 71.16
N ALA A 637 -19.86 -72.57 71.29
CA ALA A 637 -20.45 -73.38 70.22
C ALA A 637 -20.82 -72.56 68.96
N VAL A 638 -21.41 -71.37 69.11
CA VAL A 638 -21.67 -70.44 67.98
C VAL A 638 -20.36 -70.01 67.33
N LYS A 639 -19.34 -69.67 68.14
CA LYS A 639 -18.00 -69.29 67.68
C LYS A 639 -17.32 -70.41 66.88
N GLN A 640 -17.36 -71.65 67.38
CA GLN A 640 -16.77 -72.81 66.70
C GLN A 640 -17.52 -73.19 65.43
N ALA A 641 -18.86 -73.11 65.42
CA ALA A 641 -19.65 -73.29 64.19
C ALA A 641 -19.25 -72.25 63.13
N LEU A 642 -19.16 -70.98 63.52
CA LEU A 642 -18.81 -69.87 62.65
C LEU A 642 -17.37 -69.97 62.09
N ILE A 643 -16.39 -70.38 62.91
CA ILE A 643 -14.99 -70.66 62.49
C ILE A 643 -14.90 -71.93 61.62
N THR A 644 -15.75 -72.93 61.84
CA THR A 644 -15.76 -74.16 61.03
C THR A 644 -16.29 -73.87 59.63
N THR A 645 -17.36 -73.08 59.53
CA THR A 645 -17.93 -72.64 58.24
C THR A 645 -17.08 -71.55 57.56
N ASN A 646 -16.21 -70.86 58.31
CA ASN A 646 -15.31 -69.82 57.79
C ASN A 646 -13.89 -69.98 58.36
N PRO A 647 -13.06 -70.89 57.80
CA PRO A 647 -11.73 -71.20 58.35
C PRO A 647 -10.75 -70.01 58.39
N ASN A 648 -11.04 -68.94 57.67
CA ASN A 648 -10.34 -67.64 57.68
C ASN A 648 -10.63 -66.77 58.91
N LEU A 649 -11.60 -67.14 59.77
CA LEU A 649 -11.91 -66.40 61.00
C LEU A 649 -11.02 -66.75 62.20
N LYS A 650 -10.08 -67.69 62.07
CA LYS A 650 -9.24 -68.16 63.18
C LYS A 650 -8.42 -67.05 63.84
N ASP A 651 -7.94 -66.11 63.04
CA ASP A 651 -7.12 -64.99 63.48
C ASP A 651 -7.96 -63.73 63.79
N ALA A 652 -9.27 -63.78 63.55
CA ALA A 652 -10.19 -62.68 63.83
C ALA A 652 -10.67 -62.71 65.29
N LYS A 653 -10.77 -61.52 65.90
CA LYS A 653 -11.37 -61.34 67.23
C LYS A 653 -12.88 -61.43 67.13
N ILE A 654 -13.42 -62.63 67.34
CA ILE A 654 -14.87 -62.88 67.43
C ILE A 654 -15.37 -62.56 68.83
N THR A 655 -16.41 -61.72 68.92
CA THR A 655 -17.07 -61.28 70.16
C THR A 655 -18.55 -61.63 70.08
N ILE A 656 -19.12 -62.25 71.11
CA ILE A 656 -20.50 -62.76 71.08
C ILE A 656 -21.28 -62.20 72.28
N SER A 657 -22.39 -61.53 72.00
CA SER A 657 -23.28 -60.95 72.99
C SER A 657 -24.10 -62.02 73.74
N ASN A 658 -24.78 -61.64 74.82
CA ASN A 658 -25.70 -62.55 75.53
C ASN A 658 -26.91 -62.95 74.69
N THR A 659 -27.31 -62.17 73.68
CA THR A 659 -28.39 -62.53 72.74
C THR A 659 -27.90 -63.36 71.55
N GLY A 660 -26.59 -63.60 71.42
CA GLY A 660 -26.01 -64.39 70.31
C GLY A 660 -25.72 -63.60 69.04
N GLU A 661 -25.86 -62.28 69.06
CA GLU A 661 -25.29 -61.41 68.02
C GLU A 661 -23.76 -61.47 68.07
N VAL A 662 -23.11 -61.59 66.91
CA VAL A 662 -21.66 -61.77 66.80
C VAL A 662 -21.01 -60.60 66.08
N THR A 663 -20.05 -59.96 66.74
CA THR A 663 -19.14 -58.98 66.15
C THR A 663 -17.78 -59.62 65.87
N ILE A 664 -17.43 -59.77 64.60
CA ILE A 664 -16.12 -60.21 64.12
C ILE A 664 -15.27 -58.97 63.87
N VAL A 665 -14.06 -58.90 64.46
CA VAL A 665 -13.04 -57.91 64.10
C VAL A 665 -11.84 -58.64 63.50
N TYR A 666 -11.59 -58.44 62.20
CA TYR A 666 -10.49 -59.06 61.46
C TYR A 666 -9.13 -58.42 61.79
N PRO A 667 -8.00 -59.09 61.50
CA PRO A 667 -6.65 -58.54 61.73
C PRO A 667 -6.34 -57.22 61.00
N ASP A 668 -7.03 -56.94 59.89
CA ASP A 668 -6.95 -55.70 59.11
C ASP A 668 -7.86 -54.57 59.64
N GLY A 669 -8.56 -54.82 60.76
CA GLY A 669 -9.50 -53.87 61.37
C GLY A 669 -10.88 -53.82 60.71
N GLN A 670 -11.21 -54.73 59.79
CA GLN A 670 -12.59 -54.86 59.32
C GLN A 670 -13.52 -55.38 60.43
N VAL A 671 -14.72 -54.81 60.52
CA VAL A 671 -15.74 -55.21 61.49
C VAL A 671 -16.98 -55.71 60.76
N VAL A 672 -17.40 -56.94 61.06
CA VAL A 672 -18.63 -57.54 60.52
C VAL A 672 -19.53 -57.96 61.68
N VAL A 673 -20.77 -57.51 61.68
CA VAL A 673 -21.78 -57.86 62.69
C VAL A 673 -22.81 -58.80 62.08
N ILE A 674 -23.11 -59.90 62.77
CA ILE A 674 -24.06 -60.92 62.34
C ILE A 674 -25.16 -61.03 63.40
N SER A 675 -26.40 -60.74 62.98
CA SER A 675 -27.60 -60.84 63.82
C SER A 675 -27.77 -62.25 64.40
N ALA A 676 -28.14 -62.32 65.68
CA ALA A 676 -28.40 -63.55 66.42
C ALA A 676 -29.37 -64.50 65.71
N GLU A 677 -30.39 -63.94 65.03
CA GLU A 677 -31.42 -64.70 64.33
C GLU A 677 -30.84 -65.63 63.26
N ASN A 678 -29.66 -65.32 62.73
CA ASN A 678 -28.97 -66.09 61.70
C ASN A 678 -28.07 -67.19 62.27
N LEU A 679 -27.80 -67.18 63.58
CA LEU A 679 -26.79 -68.03 64.21
C LEU A 679 -27.33 -68.94 65.33
N VAL A 680 -28.46 -68.61 65.96
CA VAL A 680 -29.08 -69.42 67.02
C VAL A 680 -30.55 -69.74 66.78
N VAL A 681 -31.02 -70.83 67.39
CA VAL A 681 -32.43 -71.24 67.39
C VAL A 681 -32.77 -71.96 68.70
N ALA A 682 -33.98 -71.76 69.22
CA ALA A 682 -34.42 -72.40 70.47
C ALA A 682 -34.58 -73.94 70.31
N LYS A 683 -34.01 -74.69 71.25
CA LYS A 683 -34.04 -76.15 71.29
C LYS A 683 -35.41 -76.70 71.71
N LYS A 684 -36.25 -77.09 70.74
CA LYS A 684 -37.50 -77.81 71.01
C LYS A 684 -37.23 -79.13 71.75
N VAL A 685 -38.09 -79.43 72.72
CA VAL A 685 -38.21 -80.72 73.42
C VAL A 685 -39.56 -81.32 73.05
N THR A 686 -39.64 -82.63 72.80
CA THR A 686 -40.84 -83.28 72.22
C THR A 686 -41.34 -84.39 73.13
N SER A 687 -42.66 -84.39 73.40
CA SER A 687 -43.36 -85.42 74.19
C SER A 687 -44.77 -85.63 73.63
N VAL A 688 -45.34 -86.82 73.88
CA VAL A 688 -46.38 -87.50 73.06
C VAL A 688 -47.15 -88.45 73.99
N ILE A 689 -48.47 -88.67 73.94
CA ILE A 689 -49.64 -88.02 73.25
C ILE A 689 -50.89 -88.43 74.10
N VAL A 690 -52.05 -87.74 73.95
CA VAL A 690 -53.44 -88.29 73.81
C VAL A 690 -54.46 -87.13 73.90
N GLU A 691 -55.59 -87.28 73.21
CA GLU A 691 -56.69 -86.32 73.04
C GLU A 691 -57.73 -86.36 74.18
N ASP A 692 -58.51 -85.28 74.36
CA ASP A 692 -59.98 -85.35 74.20
C ASP A 692 -60.57 -83.95 73.89
N ASN A 693 -61.89 -83.86 73.62
CA ASN A 693 -62.48 -82.87 72.69
C ASN A 693 -63.54 -81.89 73.30
N VAL A 694 -64.17 -81.05 72.45
CA VAL A 694 -65.25 -80.03 72.67
C VAL A 694 -64.77 -78.68 73.26
N GLY A 695 -65.13 -77.48 72.78
CA GLY A 695 -65.96 -77.00 71.63
C GLY A 695 -66.82 -75.74 72.00
N THR A 696 -67.22 -74.77 71.16
CA THR A 696 -66.96 -74.37 69.75
C THR A 696 -67.51 -72.92 69.48
N TYR A 697 -67.19 -72.30 68.32
CA TYR A 697 -67.74 -71.01 67.75
C TYR A 697 -67.21 -69.67 68.35
N THR A 698 -67.17 -68.50 67.68
CA THR A 698 -67.42 -68.00 66.29
C THR A 698 -66.20 -67.15 65.83
N LYS A 699 -65.73 -67.01 64.56
CA LYS A 699 -66.30 -66.85 63.20
C LYS A 699 -66.55 -65.37 62.77
N GLU A 700 -66.03 -65.00 61.58
CA GLU A 700 -66.27 -63.76 60.78
C GLU A 700 -65.76 -62.39 61.31
N ASP A 701 -65.53 -61.32 60.51
CA ASP A 701 -65.03 -61.16 59.11
C ASP A 701 -64.77 -59.64 58.80
N LYS A 702 -64.12 -59.32 57.66
CA LYS A 702 -64.15 -58.05 56.88
C LYS A 702 -63.44 -56.75 57.36
N LYS A 703 -62.79 -56.12 56.35
CA LYS A 703 -62.42 -54.68 56.13
C LYS A 703 -63.65 -53.73 56.26
N PRO A 704 -63.58 -52.36 56.25
CA PRO A 704 -62.60 -51.43 55.59
C PRO A 704 -62.26 -50.18 56.49
N MET A 705 -61.85 -48.95 56.06
CA MET A 705 -61.65 -48.29 54.75
C MET A 705 -60.68 -47.08 54.81
N VAL A 706 -59.79 -46.94 53.80
CA VAL A 706 -59.17 -45.70 53.25
C VAL A 706 -58.42 -46.15 51.97
N ASP A 707 -58.56 -45.61 50.75
CA ASP A 707 -59.16 -44.36 50.22
C ASP A 707 -58.40 -43.09 50.68
N TYR A 708 -57.89 -42.20 49.83
CA TYR A 708 -58.16 -41.95 48.40
C TYR A 708 -57.03 -42.49 47.50
N SER A 709 -57.28 -43.07 46.31
CA SER A 709 -57.98 -42.55 45.11
C SER A 709 -57.08 -41.62 44.27
N ASN A 710 -56.72 -42.13 43.09
CA ASN A 710 -56.87 -41.48 41.77
C ASN A 710 -55.99 -40.25 41.42
N ASP A 711 -55.63 -39.96 40.16
CA ASP A 711 -55.80 -40.66 38.87
C ASP A 711 -54.86 -40.01 37.82
N ASN A 712 -54.61 -40.52 36.60
CA ASN A 712 -54.75 -41.87 36.03
C ASN A 712 -53.79 -42.00 34.83
N THR A 713 -53.33 -43.22 34.53
CA THR A 713 -52.85 -43.70 33.20
C THR A 713 -51.82 -42.87 32.39
N SER A 714 -51.13 -43.39 31.37
CA SER A 714 -51.12 -44.73 30.75
C SER A 714 -49.66 -45.02 30.33
N ARG A 715 -49.00 -46.18 30.59
CA ARG A 715 -49.38 -47.60 30.42
C ARG A 715 -50.02 -47.82 29.04
N PHE A 716 -49.42 -48.53 28.09
CA PHE A 716 -48.93 -49.92 28.14
C PHE A 716 -47.64 -50.01 27.30
N ASN A 717 -46.59 -50.74 27.71
CA ASN A 717 -46.41 -52.20 27.57
C ASN A 717 -46.51 -52.72 26.12
N ALA A 718 -45.73 -53.71 25.67
CA ALA A 718 -44.48 -54.30 26.19
C ALA A 718 -43.99 -55.39 25.20
N LYS A 719 -42.68 -55.67 25.13
CA LYS A 719 -42.12 -57.02 25.44
C LYS A 719 -40.60 -57.12 25.22
N LYS A 720 -39.97 -58.01 26.02
CA LYS A 720 -38.65 -58.61 25.80
C LYS A 720 -38.62 -59.36 24.46
N GLY A 721 -37.48 -59.38 23.74
CA GLY A 721 -37.41 -59.93 22.36
C GLY A 721 -36.21 -60.82 21.96
N GLN A 722 -34.99 -60.58 22.48
CA GLN A 722 -33.81 -61.48 22.39
C GLN A 722 -33.20 -61.80 20.98
N ARG A 723 -31.88 -62.08 20.99
CA ARG A 723 -31.02 -62.75 19.97
C ARG A 723 -30.33 -61.87 18.91
N LEU A 724 -29.12 -62.32 18.54
CA LEU A 724 -28.25 -61.80 17.48
C LEU A 724 -28.41 -62.65 16.21
N ALA A 725 -28.17 -62.06 15.03
CA ALA A 725 -27.42 -62.68 13.92
C ALA A 725 -26.94 -61.62 12.91
N ASN A 726 -25.95 -61.99 12.11
CA ASN A 726 -25.13 -61.18 11.21
C ASN A 726 -25.65 -61.19 9.74
N THR A 727 -24.93 -60.50 8.84
CA THR A 727 -24.88 -60.61 7.34
C THR A 727 -25.99 -59.94 6.52
N GLY A 728 -25.59 -59.38 5.35
CA GLY A 728 -26.47 -58.81 4.33
C GLY A 728 -25.85 -57.63 3.57
N GLU A 729 -25.10 -57.92 2.50
CA GLU A 729 -24.82 -56.99 1.38
C GLU A 729 -26.15 -56.81 0.57
N ASP A 730 -26.41 -55.79 -0.26
CA ASP A 730 -25.55 -55.26 -1.33
C ASP A 730 -26.04 -53.88 -1.90
N GLU A 731 -25.35 -53.41 -2.96
CA GLU A 731 -25.50 -52.22 -3.82
C GLU A 731 -26.94 -51.73 -4.21
N THR A 732 -27.21 -50.50 -4.70
CA THR A 732 -26.58 -49.77 -5.85
C THR A 732 -27.00 -48.28 -5.94
N ASN A 733 -26.15 -47.45 -6.59
CA ASN A 733 -26.48 -46.25 -7.42
C ASN A 733 -27.23 -45.03 -6.80
N THR A 734 -27.07 -43.78 -7.26
CA THR A 734 -26.21 -43.16 -8.30
C THR A 734 -25.95 -41.68 -7.95
N GLY A 735 -24.81 -41.10 -8.34
CA GLY A 735 -24.56 -39.65 -8.21
C GLY A 735 -23.10 -39.24 -8.44
N LEU A 736 -22.72 -39.00 -9.71
CA LEU A 736 -21.31 -38.83 -10.12
C LEU A 736 -20.93 -37.38 -10.48
N ALA A 737 -19.66 -37.06 -10.26
CA ALA A 737 -18.86 -35.97 -10.85
C ALA A 737 -19.13 -34.52 -10.38
N GLY A 738 -18.06 -33.71 -10.25
CA GLY A 738 -18.20 -32.27 -9.99
C GLY A 738 -17.02 -31.46 -9.43
N LEU A 739 -15.83 -32.04 -9.17
CA LEU A 739 -14.67 -31.26 -8.69
C LEU A 739 -13.71 -30.86 -9.83
N GLY A 740 -13.68 -29.56 -10.13
CA GLY A 740 -12.80 -28.97 -11.14
C GLY A 740 -11.37 -28.75 -10.63
N MET A 741 -10.40 -28.95 -11.53
CA MET A 741 -8.98 -28.66 -11.32
C MET A 741 -8.58 -27.38 -12.07
N ALA A 742 -7.53 -26.73 -11.58
CA ALA A 742 -6.82 -25.59 -12.17
C ALA A 742 -7.57 -24.26 -12.36
N LEU A 743 -7.00 -23.20 -11.77
CA LEU A 743 -6.63 -21.98 -12.51
C LEU A 743 -5.63 -21.15 -11.69
N LEU A 744 -4.40 -21.02 -12.19
CA LEU A 744 -3.38 -20.11 -11.65
C LEU A 744 -2.41 -19.75 -12.78
N GLY A 745 -2.21 -18.45 -13.02
CA GLY A 745 -1.48 -17.90 -14.17
C GLY A 745 -2.25 -16.72 -14.78
N GLY A 746 -1.57 -15.61 -15.08
CA GLY A 746 -2.22 -14.35 -15.46
C GLY A 746 -1.48 -13.55 -16.54
N LEU A 747 -1.59 -12.22 -16.42
CA LEU A 747 -1.04 -11.14 -17.27
C LEU A 747 -1.75 -10.80 -18.61
N LEU A 748 -1.53 -9.53 -19.00
CA LEU A 748 -1.66 -8.88 -20.32
C LEU A 748 -3.05 -8.49 -20.87
N VAL A 749 -3.49 -7.30 -20.44
CA VAL A 749 -3.64 -6.09 -21.29
C VAL A 749 -3.97 -6.29 -22.79
N VAL A 750 -5.13 -5.77 -23.23
CA VAL A 750 -5.24 -4.71 -24.28
C VAL A 750 -6.66 -4.15 -24.29
N ALA A 751 -6.81 -2.83 -24.09
CA ALA A 751 -8.10 -2.13 -24.18
C ALA A 751 -8.25 -1.47 -25.56
N LYS A 752 -8.92 -2.15 -26.50
CA LYS A 752 -9.14 -1.61 -27.86
C LYS A 752 -10.44 -0.79 -27.92
N ARG A 753 -10.31 0.54 -27.94
CA ARG A 753 -11.43 1.47 -28.18
C ARG A 753 -12.21 1.07 -29.44
N ARG A 754 -13.53 0.92 -29.34
CA ARG A 754 -14.45 1.22 -30.45
C ARG A 754 -14.99 2.63 -30.26
N LYS A 755 -15.21 3.32 -31.38
CA LYS A 755 -15.74 4.68 -31.45
C LYS A 755 -17.07 4.56 -32.18
N GLU A 756 -18.17 4.70 -31.46
CA GLU A 756 -19.49 4.80 -32.08
C GLU A 756 -19.68 6.22 -32.66
N LYS A 757 -20.58 6.32 -33.63
CA LYS A 757 -20.96 7.57 -34.27
C LYS A 757 -22.34 7.95 -33.75
N GLU A 758 -22.51 9.21 -33.38
CA GLU A 758 -23.76 9.92 -33.61
C GLU A 758 -23.42 11.42 -33.75
N GLU A 759 -24.10 12.04 -34.72
CA GLU A 759 -24.09 13.45 -35.17
C GLU A 759 -22.72 14.17 -35.22
#